data_AF-A0A372NVL7-F1
#
_entry.id   AF-A0A372NVL7-F1
#
_cell.length_a   1.000
_cell.length_b   1.000
_cell.length_c   1.000
_cell.angle_alpha   90.00
_cell.angle_beta   90.00
_cell.angle_gamma   90.00
#
_symmetry.space_group_name_H-M   'P 1'
#
loop_
_entity.id
_entity.type
_entity.pdbx_description
1 polymer ?
#
loop_
_entity_poly.entity_id
_entity_poly.type
_entity_poly.pdbx_seq_one_letter_code
_entity_poly.pdbx_strand_id
1 'polypeptide(L)'
;MQATYAISQIKQIISAAGEIVENTQISVLLTDSRRINNPAVSLFFALNGRRDGHGFIPDAYTAGVRNFVVSHRPEMIAEDVNFLIVSDVLLALQQLAAHHREQFNFDVIGITGSNGKTIVKEWLYQLISPEHNIVRNPKSYNSQIGVPLSVWQISEGNDLGIFEAGISSVGEMERLEAIIQPTIGVLTHMGTAHDEGFDSPKQKLEEKLGLFKNCKQIVYNYDLLIDFPEAMRGRECFTWSRKFNIANLYVFSETTISGRYYMRAIYKGNEIECLVPYRDEASIENAIICWATMLAMGYSPDECDDRIERLAPVSMRLELKHGINDCSIIDDTYNSDIQSLEIALNFLGQQNQHAKKTLILSDIYQSGLKENDLYKQVAQLVGNARVDRLIGVGPALQDHSTFFKAPQLHFYTDTDALLNDLPRLHLHEETILIKGARTFEFEKISRALVQKAHETVLEINLNTLLNNLNFYKAKLSPGVKLMVMVKAFSYGSGTFEVANILQYNKVDYLAVAYTDEGIALRETGITLPIMVLNPEPLAYDKLVANKLEPAIYSFSLLDEFVRFAQDEDIQNYPVHIKIDTGMHRVGFEEYEVETLCDMLEVNPYIHVQSVYSHMVASDAEQHDMFTLKQISTFEKIFKAIEAALGYTVIKHISNTSGITRWPNAQYDMVRLGIGLYGVDGAVPRESTALQPIATLKTTVSQVKKVPANESISYMRSGSLKTDGKIATVRIGYADGYLRAFGNGVGKMLVNGTLVPTVGNITMDMCMLDVSNVEVKEGDEVIVFNERQRIEELATQIGTIPYEILTNISQRVKRVYFYE
;
A
#
# COMPACT_ATOMS: atom_id res chain seq x y z
N MET A 1 22.13 -5.20 22.89
CA MET A 1 22.44 -3.79 22.58
C MET A 1 22.66 -3.74 21.07
N GLN A 2 22.06 -2.80 20.34
CA GLN A 2 22.20 -2.75 18.88
C GLN A 2 23.65 -2.45 18.52
N ALA A 3 24.21 -3.17 17.53
CA ALA A 3 25.59 -2.96 17.12
C ALA A 3 25.77 -1.53 16.59
N THR A 4 26.86 -0.88 16.97
CA THR A 4 27.19 0.48 16.51
C THR A 4 28.52 0.49 15.80
N TYR A 5 28.63 1.29 14.74
CA TYR A 5 29.85 1.44 13.96
C TYR A 5 30.29 2.89 13.96
N ALA A 6 31.58 3.13 14.15
CA ALA A 6 32.14 4.46 13.94
C ALA A 6 32.06 4.81 12.45
N ILE A 7 31.72 6.06 12.09
CA ILE A 7 31.64 6.48 10.70
C ILE A 7 32.96 6.25 9.94
N SER A 8 34.11 6.34 10.63
CA SER A 8 35.42 6.00 10.05
C SER A 8 35.55 4.53 9.66
N GLN A 9 34.93 3.60 10.40
CA GLN A 9 34.89 2.17 10.06
C GLN A 9 33.95 1.93 8.89
N ILE A 10 32.76 2.55 8.89
CA ILE A 10 31.82 2.47 7.77
C ILE A 10 32.48 2.92 6.48
N LYS A 11 33.20 4.06 6.49
CA LYS A 11 33.96 4.56 5.35
C LYS A 11 34.91 3.51 4.76
N GLN A 12 35.59 2.72 5.61
CA GLN A 12 36.49 1.65 5.17
C GLN A 12 35.72 0.48 4.56
N ILE A 13 34.64 0.04 5.22
CA ILE A 13 33.81 -1.09 4.76
C ILE A 13 33.24 -0.83 3.36
N ILE A 14 32.68 0.36 3.14
CA ILE A 14 32.08 0.73 1.85
C ILE A 14 33.07 1.35 0.87
N SER A 15 34.37 1.38 1.21
CA SER A 15 35.44 1.98 0.40
C SER A 15 35.14 3.42 -0.07
N ALA A 16 34.57 4.25 0.82
CA ALA A 16 34.17 5.62 0.49
C ALA A 16 35.34 6.63 0.53
N ALA A 17 35.27 7.61 -0.35
CA ALA A 17 36.06 8.85 -0.29
C ALA A 17 35.37 9.90 0.61
N GLY A 18 36.03 11.04 0.81
CA GLY A 18 35.55 12.13 1.68
C GLY A 18 36.27 12.17 3.03
N GLU A 19 36.39 13.35 3.63
CA GLU A 19 37.01 13.52 4.96
C GLU A 19 35.98 13.29 6.07
N ILE A 20 36.42 12.73 7.19
CA ILE A 20 35.58 12.60 8.39
C ILE A 20 35.78 13.87 9.21
N VAL A 21 34.71 14.65 9.33
CA VAL A 21 34.63 15.85 10.18
C VAL A 21 34.50 15.43 11.64
N GLU A 22 33.49 14.62 11.97
CA GLU A 22 33.23 14.12 13.33
C GLU A 22 33.06 12.60 13.32
N ASN A 23 33.78 11.87 14.17
CA ASN A 23 33.73 10.41 14.17
C ASN A 23 32.58 9.86 15.04
N THR A 24 31.34 10.08 14.61
CA THR A 24 30.14 9.66 15.35
C THR A 24 29.86 8.15 15.26
N GLN A 25 29.16 7.61 16.26
CA GLN A 25 28.65 6.23 16.24
C GLN A 25 27.32 6.16 15.50
N ILE A 26 27.23 5.24 14.54
CA ILE A 26 26.03 4.99 13.74
C ILE A 26 25.39 3.69 14.21
N SER A 27 24.09 3.76 14.48
CA SER A 27 23.25 2.60 14.77
C SER A 27 22.01 2.53 13.87
N VAL A 28 21.66 3.62 13.17
CA VAL A 28 20.47 3.72 12.32
C VAL A 28 20.87 4.02 10.88
N LEU A 29 20.33 3.25 9.93
CA LEU A 29 20.47 3.51 8.49
C LEU A 29 19.16 4.10 7.97
N LEU A 30 19.25 5.21 7.22
CA LEU A 30 18.10 5.92 6.67
C LEU A 30 18.19 5.98 5.15
N THR A 31 17.06 5.79 4.48
CA THR A 31 16.91 5.96 3.02
C THR A 31 15.78 6.92 2.65
N ASP A 32 15.04 7.41 3.65
CA ASP A 32 13.86 8.27 3.48
C ASP A 32 13.91 9.41 4.50
N SER A 33 14.01 10.65 4.00
CA SER A 33 14.10 11.84 4.86
C SER A 33 12.82 12.12 5.64
N ARG A 34 11.72 11.41 5.35
CA ARG A 34 10.44 11.51 6.06
C ARG A 34 10.35 10.60 7.29
N ARG A 35 11.30 9.67 7.48
CA ARG A 35 11.27 8.65 8.55
C ARG A 35 12.42 8.81 9.55
N ILE A 36 12.64 10.03 10.02
CA ILE A 36 13.79 10.37 10.87
C ILE A 36 13.35 10.39 12.34
N ASN A 37 13.72 9.33 13.08
CA ASN A 37 13.40 9.22 14.50
C ASN A 37 14.59 9.53 15.42
N ASN A 38 15.82 9.22 15.02
CA ASN A 38 17.04 9.44 15.83
C ASN A 38 18.20 10.03 14.98
N PRO A 39 18.11 11.31 14.60
CA PRO A 39 19.01 11.91 13.59
C PRO A 39 20.50 11.86 13.96
N ALA A 40 20.84 11.96 15.25
CA ALA A 40 22.23 12.04 15.73
C ALA A 40 23.05 10.77 15.52
N VAL A 41 22.41 9.60 15.50
CA VAL A 41 23.04 8.27 15.33
C VAL A 41 22.70 7.66 13.96
N SER A 42 22.20 8.49 13.04
CA SER A 42 21.71 8.07 11.73
C SER A 42 22.72 8.32 10.62
N LEU A 43 22.79 7.39 9.67
CA LEU A 43 23.48 7.51 8.39
C LEU A 43 22.47 7.50 7.25
N PHE A 44 22.39 8.59 6.50
CA PHE A 44 21.46 8.73 5.37
C PHE A 44 22.09 8.32 4.05
N PHE A 45 21.51 7.34 3.37
CA PHE A 45 21.90 6.90 2.03
C PHE A 45 21.09 7.65 0.99
N ALA A 46 21.73 8.56 0.26
CA ALA A 46 21.13 9.30 -0.85
C ALA A 46 21.01 8.41 -2.09
N LEU A 47 20.08 7.44 -2.04
CA LEU A 47 19.85 6.48 -3.10
C LEU A 47 19.26 7.17 -4.34
N ASN A 48 19.83 6.85 -5.51
CA ASN A 48 19.31 7.30 -6.79
C ASN A 48 18.31 6.27 -7.32
N GLY A 49 17.04 6.52 -7.05
CA GLY A 49 15.93 5.81 -7.66
C GLY A 49 15.29 6.66 -8.74
N ARG A 50 13.98 6.91 -8.62
CA ARG A 50 13.23 7.76 -9.56
C ARG A 50 13.37 9.26 -9.30
N ARG A 51 13.68 9.63 -8.06
CA ARG A 51 14.15 10.95 -7.68
C ARG A 51 15.55 10.79 -7.12
N ASP A 52 16.39 11.77 -7.38
CA ASP A 52 17.74 11.80 -6.85
C ASP A 52 17.66 12.02 -5.32
N GLY A 53 18.17 11.04 -4.56
CA GLY A 53 18.20 11.09 -3.10
C GLY A 53 19.00 12.28 -2.56
N HIS A 54 19.92 12.84 -3.36
CA HIS A 54 20.70 14.02 -3.02
C HIS A 54 19.80 15.25 -2.84
N GLY A 55 18.67 15.31 -3.55
CA GLY A 55 17.69 16.39 -3.41
C GLY A 55 17.00 16.43 -2.04
N PHE A 56 17.13 15.38 -1.22
CA PHE A 56 16.54 15.31 0.12
C PHE A 56 17.56 15.48 1.25
N ILE A 57 18.84 15.69 0.94
CA ILE A 57 19.89 16.00 1.93
C ILE A 57 19.52 17.26 2.75
N PRO A 58 19.01 18.36 2.18
CA PRO A 58 18.61 19.53 2.97
C PRO A 58 17.50 19.22 3.99
N ASP A 59 16.51 18.41 3.62
CA ASP A 59 15.42 17.99 4.50
C ASP A 59 15.98 17.17 5.68
N ALA A 60 16.81 16.18 5.39
CA ALA A 60 17.43 15.31 6.40
C ALA A 60 18.41 16.07 7.31
N TYR A 61 19.16 17.02 6.75
CA TYR A 61 20.03 17.91 7.52
C TYR A 61 19.23 18.78 8.49
N THR A 62 18.12 19.35 8.02
CA THR A 62 17.21 20.17 8.84
C THR A 62 16.59 19.35 9.97
N ALA A 63 16.31 18.07 9.72
CA ALA A 63 15.86 17.12 10.73
C ALA A 63 16.97 16.67 11.71
N GLY A 64 18.23 17.11 11.52
CA GLY A 64 19.35 16.89 12.43
C GLY A 64 20.36 15.84 11.99
N VAL A 65 20.20 15.21 10.82
CA VAL A 65 21.15 14.19 10.34
C VAL A 65 22.47 14.86 9.94
N ARG A 66 23.60 14.23 10.28
CA ARG A 66 24.96 14.75 10.00
C ARG A 66 25.88 13.79 9.24
N ASN A 67 25.40 12.59 8.92
CA ASN A 67 26.17 11.59 8.19
C ASN A 67 25.43 11.16 6.94
N PHE A 68 26.08 11.26 5.78
CA PHE A 68 25.47 11.00 4.47
C PHE A 68 26.37 10.12 3.61
N VAL A 69 25.79 9.11 2.95
CA VAL A 69 26.41 8.37 1.85
C VAL A 69 25.83 8.89 0.54
N VAL A 70 26.70 9.37 -0.35
CA VAL A 70 26.34 10.09 -1.57
C VAL A 70 27.13 9.57 -2.77
N SER A 71 26.57 9.69 -3.97
CA SER A 71 27.29 9.32 -5.20
C SER A 71 28.26 10.41 -5.66
N HIS A 72 28.01 11.65 -5.26
CA HIS A 72 28.85 12.80 -5.53
C HIS A 72 28.68 13.84 -4.42
N ARG A 73 29.65 14.74 -4.27
CA ARG A 73 29.57 15.78 -3.25
C ARG A 73 28.46 16.79 -3.62
N PRO A 74 27.47 17.04 -2.75
CA PRO A 74 26.43 18.03 -3.02
C PRO A 74 27.01 19.46 -2.99
N GLU A 75 26.35 20.40 -3.67
CA GLU A 75 26.74 21.82 -3.69
C GLU A 75 26.58 22.52 -2.32
N MET A 76 25.85 21.89 -1.39
CA MET A 76 25.65 22.40 -0.04
C MET A 76 26.98 22.57 0.70
N ILE A 77 27.25 23.78 1.19
CA ILE A 77 28.39 24.07 2.06
C ILE A 77 27.92 23.89 3.51
N ALA A 78 28.19 22.72 4.09
CA ALA A 78 27.98 22.45 5.50
C ALA A 78 29.28 21.87 6.09
N GLU A 79 29.86 22.59 7.06
CA GLU A 79 31.14 22.23 7.68
C GLU A 79 31.01 21.20 8.80
N ASP A 80 29.79 20.93 9.28
CA ASP A 80 29.48 20.02 10.39
C ASP A 80 29.01 18.63 9.93
N VAL A 81 29.29 18.25 8.68
CA VAL A 81 28.68 17.08 8.03
C VAL A 81 29.71 16.13 7.43
N ASN A 82 29.50 14.83 7.65
CA ASN A 82 30.26 13.78 6.97
C ASN A 82 29.58 13.40 5.65
N PHE A 83 30.29 13.56 4.54
CA PHE A 83 29.90 13.03 3.23
C PHE A 83 30.81 11.87 2.83
N LEU A 84 30.30 10.64 2.88
CA LEU A 84 30.94 9.44 2.37
C LEU A 84 30.59 9.29 0.89
N ILE A 85 31.58 9.49 0.02
CA ILE A 85 31.38 9.51 -1.44
C ILE A 85 31.71 8.12 -2.01
N VAL A 86 30.75 7.51 -2.69
CA VAL A 86 30.87 6.18 -3.32
C VAL A 86 30.41 6.23 -4.78
N SER A 87 30.78 5.26 -5.61
CA SER A 87 30.29 5.21 -6.99
C SER A 87 28.83 4.75 -7.10
N ASP A 88 28.39 3.88 -6.18
CA ASP A 88 27.03 3.35 -6.12
C ASP A 88 26.58 3.26 -4.65
N VAL A 89 25.59 4.10 -4.30
CA VAL A 89 25.08 4.23 -2.94
C VAL A 89 24.28 2.99 -2.52
N LEU A 90 23.58 2.33 -3.45
CA LEU A 90 22.83 1.11 -3.15
C LEU A 90 23.80 -0.04 -2.86
N LEU A 91 24.83 -0.19 -3.69
CA LEU A 91 25.85 -1.20 -3.47
C LEU A 91 26.58 -0.97 -2.14
N ALA A 92 26.88 0.28 -1.78
CA ALA A 92 27.48 0.61 -0.49
C ALA A 92 26.59 0.21 0.70
N LEU A 93 25.26 0.45 0.61
CA LEU A 93 24.30 -0.01 1.62
C LEU A 93 24.32 -1.54 1.76
N GLN A 94 24.31 -2.24 0.62
CA GLN A 94 24.34 -3.71 0.57
C GLN A 94 25.63 -4.27 1.15
N GLN A 95 26.79 -3.71 0.80
CA GLN A 95 28.10 -4.09 1.33
C GLN A 95 28.19 -3.89 2.85
N LEU A 96 27.68 -2.75 3.35
CA LEU A 96 27.68 -2.48 4.78
C LEU A 96 26.81 -3.51 5.55
N ALA A 97 25.62 -3.82 5.03
CA ALA A 97 24.75 -4.82 5.64
C ALA A 97 25.32 -6.24 5.59
N ALA A 98 25.95 -6.63 4.47
CA ALA A 98 26.63 -7.92 4.34
C ALA A 98 27.79 -8.05 5.35
N HIS A 99 28.64 -7.01 5.46
CA HIS A 99 29.70 -6.99 6.47
C HIS A 99 29.18 -7.09 7.90
N HIS A 100 28.05 -6.42 8.18
CA HIS A 100 27.39 -6.53 9.47
C HIS A 100 26.90 -7.96 9.74
N ARG A 101 26.27 -8.63 8.77
CA ARG A 101 25.84 -10.04 8.85
C ARG A 101 27.01 -10.98 9.17
N GLU A 102 28.17 -10.77 8.57
CA GLU A 102 29.38 -11.58 8.77
C GLU A 102 29.89 -11.57 10.23
N GLN A 103 29.50 -10.57 11.02
CA GLN A 103 29.91 -10.51 12.44
C GLN A 103 29.15 -11.51 13.32
N PHE A 104 28.12 -12.18 12.79
CA PHE A 104 27.26 -13.09 13.55
C PHE A 104 27.30 -14.50 12.99
N ASN A 105 27.42 -15.50 13.87
CA ASN A 105 27.53 -16.90 13.50
C ASN A 105 26.37 -17.72 14.08
N PHE A 106 25.15 -17.39 13.68
CA PHE A 106 23.95 -18.16 13.98
C PHE A 106 23.22 -18.54 12.67
N ASP A 107 22.29 -19.49 12.75
CA ASP A 107 21.59 -20.00 11.58
C ASP A 107 20.60 -18.97 11.02
N VAL A 108 20.47 -18.92 9.70
CA VAL A 108 19.57 -17.99 9.01
C VAL A 108 18.72 -18.75 8.01
N ILE A 109 17.41 -18.60 8.15
CA ILE A 109 16.41 -19.08 7.22
C ILE A 109 16.21 -18.01 6.14
N GLY A 110 16.64 -18.31 4.92
CA GLY A 110 16.39 -17.50 3.73
C GLY A 110 15.17 -18.01 2.97
N ILE A 111 14.15 -17.18 2.80
CA ILE A 111 12.87 -17.55 2.18
C ILE A 111 12.72 -16.84 0.84
N THR A 112 12.42 -17.57 -0.24
CA THR A 112 12.00 -16.96 -1.51
C THR A 112 10.92 -17.77 -2.22
N GLY A 113 10.35 -17.16 -3.25
CA GLY A 113 9.25 -17.68 -4.06
C GLY A 113 8.49 -16.53 -4.72
N SER A 114 7.48 -16.85 -5.53
CA SER A 114 6.57 -15.84 -6.06
C SER A 114 5.55 -15.44 -4.99
N ASN A 115 4.93 -16.42 -4.33
CA ASN A 115 3.86 -16.20 -3.34
C ASN A 115 4.18 -16.89 -2.00
N GLY A 116 3.52 -16.46 -0.92
CA GLY A 116 3.61 -17.12 0.40
C GLY A 116 4.82 -16.77 1.25
N LYS A 117 5.83 -16.05 0.72
CA LYS A 117 7.08 -15.70 1.43
C LYS A 117 6.82 -15.07 2.81
N THR A 118 6.05 -13.98 2.86
CA THR A 118 5.77 -13.26 4.10
C THR A 118 4.95 -14.10 5.07
N ILE A 119 3.96 -14.85 4.59
CA ILE A 119 3.14 -15.74 5.44
C ILE A 119 4.02 -16.81 6.08
N VAL A 120 4.83 -17.51 5.29
CA VAL A 120 5.75 -18.55 5.77
C VAL A 120 6.77 -17.96 6.75
N LYS A 121 7.34 -16.79 6.47
CA LYS A 121 8.25 -16.08 7.38
C LYS A 121 7.59 -15.78 8.74
N GLU A 122 6.37 -15.24 8.72
CA GLU A 122 5.63 -14.87 9.92
C GLU A 122 5.15 -16.10 10.71
N TRP A 123 4.72 -17.17 10.03
CA TRP A 123 4.36 -18.42 10.67
C TRP A 123 5.56 -19.16 11.24
N LEU A 124 6.69 -19.25 10.54
CA LEU A 124 7.92 -19.81 11.11
C LEU A 124 8.35 -19.06 12.37
N TYR A 125 8.25 -17.73 12.37
CA TYR A 125 8.47 -16.96 13.59
C TYR A 125 7.49 -17.34 14.71
N GLN A 126 6.18 -17.45 14.46
CA GLN A 126 5.22 -17.88 15.48
C GLN A 126 5.55 -19.27 16.04
N LEU A 127 5.96 -20.19 15.19
CA LEU A 127 6.24 -21.58 15.56
C LEU A 127 7.55 -21.75 16.34
N ILE A 128 8.54 -20.89 16.10
CA ILE A 128 9.93 -21.09 16.56
C ILE A 128 10.36 -20.03 17.60
N SER A 129 9.71 -18.86 17.65
CA SER A 129 10.02 -17.79 18.61
C SER A 129 9.94 -18.14 20.10
N PRO A 130 9.20 -19.17 20.57
CA PRO A 130 9.25 -19.54 21.98
C PRO A 130 10.64 -19.99 22.48
N GLU A 131 11.53 -20.42 21.58
CA GLU A 131 12.86 -20.96 21.91
C GLU A 131 14.02 -20.10 21.42
N HIS A 132 13.74 -19.14 20.53
CA HIS A 132 14.77 -18.41 19.81
C HIS A 132 14.57 -16.90 19.92
N ASN A 133 15.67 -16.16 20.02
CA ASN A 133 15.66 -14.73 19.81
C ASN A 133 15.81 -14.39 18.33
N ILE A 134 14.66 -14.33 17.65
CA ILE A 134 14.60 -14.22 16.19
C ILE A 134 14.66 -12.77 15.72
N VAL A 135 15.53 -12.49 14.76
CA VAL A 135 15.53 -11.29 13.92
C VAL A 135 14.98 -11.61 12.53
N ARG A 136 14.19 -10.71 11.95
CA ARG A 136 13.48 -10.95 10.68
C ARG A 136 13.19 -9.65 9.93
N ASN A 137 12.80 -9.72 8.65
CA ASN A 137 12.29 -8.53 7.96
C ASN A 137 11.01 -8.03 8.64
N PRO A 138 10.87 -6.71 8.89
CA PRO A 138 9.59 -6.15 9.26
C PRO A 138 8.65 -6.21 8.05
N LYS A 139 7.44 -6.77 8.22
CA LYS A 139 6.42 -6.88 7.15
C LYS A 139 7.04 -7.44 5.85
N SER A 140 6.85 -6.80 4.70
CA SER A 140 7.29 -7.24 3.37
C SER A 140 8.60 -6.59 2.88
N TYR A 141 9.54 -6.24 3.78
CA TYR A 141 10.82 -5.58 3.44
C TYR A 141 11.81 -6.54 2.78
N ASN A 142 11.49 -7.01 1.57
CA ASN A 142 12.16 -8.11 0.88
C ASN A 142 12.93 -7.68 -0.39
N SER A 143 13.00 -6.38 -0.66
CA SER A 143 13.65 -5.81 -1.85
C SER A 143 15.15 -5.56 -1.68
N GLN A 144 15.80 -5.12 -2.76
CA GLN A 144 17.22 -4.69 -2.80
C GLN A 144 17.61 -3.66 -1.72
N ILE A 145 16.65 -2.88 -1.24
CA ILE A 145 16.84 -1.88 -0.16
C ILE A 145 16.32 -2.42 1.17
N GLY A 146 15.16 -3.09 1.17
CA GLY A 146 14.50 -3.56 2.39
C GLY A 146 15.30 -4.63 3.14
N VAL A 147 15.91 -5.57 2.42
CA VAL A 147 16.74 -6.64 3.01
C VAL A 147 17.96 -6.07 3.76
N PRO A 148 18.80 -5.20 3.18
CA PRO A 148 19.92 -4.58 3.91
C PRO A 148 19.48 -3.90 5.22
N LEU A 149 18.39 -3.13 5.18
CA LEU A 149 17.87 -2.44 6.37
C LEU A 149 17.35 -3.42 7.44
N SER A 150 16.83 -4.57 7.01
CA SER A 150 16.34 -5.63 7.90
C SER A 150 17.50 -6.39 8.54
N VAL A 151 18.52 -6.74 7.76
CA VAL A 151 19.72 -7.44 8.23
C VAL A 151 20.54 -6.55 9.17
N TRP A 152 20.54 -5.23 8.97
CA TRP A 152 21.14 -4.27 9.91
C TRP A 152 20.55 -4.31 11.32
N GLN A 153 19.37 -4.90 11.51
CA GLN A 153 18.75 -5.03 12.83
C GLN A 153 19.31 -6.19 13.65
N ILE A 154 20.23 -6.99 13.11
CA ILE A 154 20.87 -8.07 13.85
C ILE A 154 21.65 -7.49 15.04
N SER A 155 21.56 -8.18 16.18
CA SER A 155 22.29 -7.83 17.40
C SER A 155 22.88 -9.09 18.05
N GLU A 156 23.81 -8.90 18.98
CA GLU A 156 24.41 -10.01 19.74
C GLU A 156 23.40 -10.85 20.53
N GLY A 157 22.20 -10.31 20.77
CA GLY A 157 21.15 -11.06 21.46
C GLY A 157 20.47 -12.11 20.58
N ASN A 158 20.59 -12.01 19.25
CA ASN A 158 19.88 -12.89 18.32
C ASN A 158 20.61 -14.23 18.12
N ASP A 159 19.83 -15.30 18.00
CA ASP A 159 20.33 -16.67 17.79
C ASP A 159 19.72 -17.37 16.57
N LEU A 160 18.81 -16.70 15.86
CA LEU A 160 18.19 -17.17 14.62
C LEU A 160 17.75 -15.97 13.77
N GLY A 161 17.96 -16.05 12.46
CA GLY A 161 17.46 -15.06 11.50
C GLY A 161 16.42 -15.67 10.57
N ILE A 162 15.34 -14.94 10.26
CA ILE A 162 14.36 -15.36 9.25
C ILE A 162 14.16 -14.21 8.27
N PHE A 163 14.78 -14.31 7.09
CA PHE A 163 14.72 -13.26 6.08
C PHE A 163 14.08 -13.75 4.78
N GLU A 164 13.12 -12.99 4.28
CA GLU A 164 12.56 -13.20 2.94
C GLU A 164 13.23 -12.29 1.90
N ALA A 165 13.41 -12.82 0.70
CA ALA A 165 14.01 -12.14 -0.44
C ALA A 165 13.07 -12.18 -1.66
N GLY A 166 12.79 -11.01 -2.21
CA GLY A 166 12.04 -10.80 -3.43
C GLY A 166 12.95 -10.30 -4.56
N ILE A 167 12.63 -10.72 -5.78
CA ILE A 167 13.33 -10.28 -6.99
C ILE A 167 12.31 -9.89 -8.05
N SER A 168 12.70 -8.93 -8.86
CA SER A 168 11.97 -8.37 -9.99
C SER A 168 12.70 -8.56 -11.32
N SER A 169 14.02 -8.76 -11.30
CA SER A 169 14.85 -8.97 -12.49
C SER A 169 16.09 -9.83 -12.19
N VAL A 170 16.85 -10.18 -13.24
CA VAL A 170 18.06 -11.01 -13.15
C VAL A 170 19.24 -10.27 -12.48
N GLY A 171 20.05 -10.99 -11.70
CA GLY A 171 21.21 -10.46 -10.98
C GLY A 171 20.90 -9.79 -9.65
N GLU A 172 19.63 -9.79 -9.23
CA GLU A 172 19.17 -9.25 -7.95
C GLU A 172 19.36 -10.23 -6.79
N MET A 173 19.20 -11.54 -7.03
CA MET A 173 19.26 -12.53 -5.96
C MET A 173 20.67 -12.75 -5.45
N GLU A 174 21.68 -12.71 -6.31
CA GLU A 174 23.09 -12.83 -5.91
C GLU A 174 23.47 -11.77 -4.88
N ARG A 175 22.97 -10.54 -5.04
CA ARG A 175 23.20 -9.44 -4.09
C ARG A 175 22.49 -9.70 -2.76
N LEU A 176 21.26 -10.20 -2.79
CA LEU A 176 20.50 -10.51 -1.58
C LEU A 176 21.09 -11.70 -0.80
N GLU A 177 21.59 -12.72 -1.51
CA GLU A 177 22.25 -13.88 -0.91
C GLU A 177 23.51 -13.45 -0.16
N ALA A 178 24.33 -12.58 -0.74
CA ALA A 178 25.53 -12.05 -0.10
C ALA A 178 25.23 -11.27 1.20
N ILE A 179 24.04 -10.67 1.31
CA ILE A 179 23.59 -9.91 2.49
C ILE A 179 22.98 -10.84 3.54
N ILE A 180 22.09 -11.75 3.13
CA ILE A 180 21.34 -12.63 4.05
C ILE A 180 22.24 -13.74 4.59
N GLN A 181 23.10 -14.30 3.73
CA GLN A 181 23.96 -15.45 4.01
C GLN A 181 23.17 -16.59 4.69
N PRO A 182 22.13 -17.12 4.03
CA PRO A 182 21.25 -18.11 4.62
C PRO A 182 21.98 -19.45 4.80
N THR A 183 21.73 -20.10 5.94
CA THR A 183 22.19 -21.47 6.20
C THR A 183 21.10 -22.50 5.89
N ILE A 184 19.83 -22.10 5.97
CA ILE A 184 18.66 -22.90 5.60
C ILE A 184 17.90 -22.14 4.51
N GLY A 185 17.67 -22.76 3.36
CA GLY A 185 16.87 -22.20 2.28
C GLY A 185 15.45 -22.72 2.32
N VAL A 186 14.44 -21.85 2.13
CA VAL A 186 13.04 -22.26 2.00
C VAL A 186 12.48 -21.69 0.71
N LEU A 187 12.09 -22.58 -0.21
CA LEU A 187 11.40 -22.23 -1.45
C LEU A 187 9.90 -22.42 -1.27
N THR A 188 9.15 -21.33 -1.38
CA THR A 188 7.68 -21.35 -1.34
C THR A 188 7.11 -21.64 -2.73
N HIS A 189 5.95 -21.04 -3.07
CA HIS A 189 5.28 -21.28 -4.34
C HIS A 189 5.89 -20.50 -5.51
N MET A 190 5.98 -21.14 -6.67
CA MET A 190 6.35 -20.51 -7.95
C MET A 190 5.10 -20.20 -8.79
N GLY A 191 4.75 -18.92 -8.84
CA GLY A 191 3.67 -18.37 -9.65
C GLY A 191 4.17 -17.27 -10.59
N THR A 192 3.25 -16.57 -11.25
CA THR A 192 3.49 -15.64 -12.38
C THR A 192 3.97 -14.23 -11.99
N ALA A 193 4.12 -13.93 -10.70
CA ALA A 193 4.49 -12.58 -10.24
C ALA A 193 5.90 -12.15 -10.71
N HIS A 194 6.03 -11.00 -11.37
CA HIS A 194 7.28 -10.49 -11.97
C HIS A 194 7.82 -11.28 -13.17
N ASP A 195 6.98 -12.01 -13.89
CA ASP A 195 7.42 -12.71 -15.11
C ASP A 195 7.99 -11.75 -16.16
N GLU A 196 7.56 -10.48 -16.20
CA GLU A 196 8.06 -9.47 -17.13
C GLU A 196 9.57 -9.17 -17.02
N GLY A 197 10.21 -9.52 -15.91
CA GLY A 197 11.64 -9.33 -15.69
C GLY A 197 12.52 -10.52 -16.10
N PHE A 198 11.92 -11.58 -16.65
CA PHE A 198 12.62 -12.82 -17.01
C PHE A 198 12.20 -13.31 -18.39
N ASP A 199 13.17 -13.85 -19.13
CA ASP A 199 12.97 -14.44 -20.47
C ASP A 199 12.16 -15.74 -20.41
N SER A 200 12.14 -16.42 -19.27
CA SER A 200 11.37 -17.66 -19.06
C SER A 200 11.12 -17.99 -17.58
N PRO A 201 10.10 -18.82 -17.27
CA PRO A 201 9.89 -19.34 -15.92
C PRO A 201 11.11 -20.10 -15.36
N LYS A 202 11.89 -20.74 -16.24
CA LYS A 202 13.14 -21.42 -15.87
C LYS A 202 14.20 -20.44 -15.38
N GLN A 203 14.45 -19.35 -16.12
CA GLN A 203 15.43 -18.32 -15.72
C GLN A 203 15.04 -17.68 -14.38
N LYS A 204 13.75 -17.39 -14.19
CA LYS A 204 13.21 -16.89 -12.92
C LYS A 204 13.45 -17.85 -11.76
N LEU A 205 13.24 -19.14 -12.00
CA LEU A 205 13.51 -20.17 -11.00
C LEU A 205 15.00 -20.22 -10.66
N GLU A 206 15.88 -20.27 -11.67
CA GLU A 206 17.34 -20.28 -11.50
C GLU A 206 17.82 -19.07 -10.69
N GLU A 207 17.32 -17.87 -11.01
CA GLU A 207 17.62 -16.65 -10.25
C GLU A 207 17.20 -16.78 -8.78
N LYS A 208 15.99 -17.30 -8.49
CA LYS A 208 15.54 -17.52 -7.10
C LYS A 208 16.38 -18.54 -6.34
N LEU A 209 16.76 -19.63 -7.02
CA LEU A 209 17.64 -20.66 -6.44
C LEU A 209 19.04 -20.11 -6.11
N GLY A 210 19.41 -18.96 -6.68
CA GLY A 210 20.60 -18.19 -6.32
C GLY A 210 20.67 -17.88 -4.82
N LEU A 211 19.52 -17.69 -4.14
CA LEU A 211 19.49 -17.46 -2.69
C LEU A 211 20.09 -18.61 -1.88
N PHE A 212 20.01 -19.82 -2.41
CA PHE A 212 20.37 -21.03 -1.68
C PHE A 212 21.77 -21.54 -2.00
N LYS A 213 22.58 -20.73 -2.68
CA LYS A 213 23.92 -21.09 -3.18
C LYS A 213 24.79 -21.75 -2.11
N ASN A 214 24.78 -21.21 -0.90
CA ASN A 214 25.60 -21.66 0.23
C ASN A 214 24.79 -22.29 1.38
N CYS A 215 23.50 -22.56 1.18
CA CYS A 215 22.67 -23.19 2.21
C CYS A 215 23.16 -24.61 2.50
N LYS A 216 23.22 -24.97 3.79
CA LYS A 216 23.49 -26.34 4.24
C LYS A 216 22.34 -27.26 3.87
N GLN A 217 21.12 -26.77 4.06
CA GLN A 217 19.88 -27.52 3.82
C GLN A 217 18.86 -26.65 3.09
N ILE A 218 18.11 -27.25 2.16
CA ILE A 218 17.07 -26.56 1.37
C ILE A 218 15.73 -27.29 1.52
N VAL A 219 14.69 -26.56 1.91
CA VAL A 219 13.32 -27.02 2.05
C VAL A 219 12.50 -26.57 0.84
N TYR A 220 11.92 -27.51 0.09
CA TYR A 220 11.12 -27.19 -1.09
C TYR A 220 10.10 -28.30 -1.44
N ASN A 221 9.12 -27.94 -2.28
CA ASN A 221 8.18 -28.91 -2.84
C ASN A 221 8.85 -29.76 -3.93
N TYR A 222 8.94 -31.08 -3.73
CA TYR A 222 9.56 -32.01 -4.68
C TYR A 222 8.98 -31.88 -6.10
N ASP A 223 7.67 -31.65 -6.21
CA ASP A 223 6.95 -31.52 -7.47
C ASP A 223 7.50 -30.38 -8.34
N LEU A 224 7.99 -29.32 -7.70
CA LEU A 224 8.40 -28.09 -8.37
C LEU A 224 9.75 -28.22 -9.10
N LEU A 225 10.65 -29.04 -8.57
CA LEU A 225 12.03 -29.16 -9.07
C LEU A 225 12.32 -30.53 -9.70
N ILE A 226 11.31 -31.36 -9.96
CA ILE A 226 11.49 -32.70 -10.54
C ILE A 226 12.20 -32.64 -11.91
N ASP A 227 11.92 -31.60 -12.70
CA ASP A 227 12.53 -31.37 -14.01
C ASP A 227 13.87 -30.59 -13.93
N PHE A 228 14.32 -30.23 -12.72
CA PHE A 228 15.55 -29.47 -12.47
C PHE A 228 16.51 -30.17 -11.48
N PRO A 229 16.80 -31.48 -11.63
CA PRO A 229 17.58 -32.24 -10.65
C PRO A 229 19.03 -31.76 -10.52
N GLU A 230 19.58 -31.13 -11.57
CA GLU A 230 20.94 -30.61 -11.56
C GLU A 230 21.11 -29.41 -10.61
N ALA A 231 20.06 -28.59 -10.44
CA ALA A 231 20.12 -27.39 -9.61
C ALA A 231 20.31 -27.71 -8.12
N MET A 232 19.83 -28.87 -7.67
CA MET A 232 19.89 -29.33 -6.28
C MET A 232 20.99 -30.38 -6.03
N ARG A 233 21.75 -30.75 -7.06
CA ARG A 233 22.74 -31.82 -6.98
C ARG A 233 23.86 -31.49 -5.99
N GLY A 234 24.12 -32.40 -5.05
CA GLY A 234 25.19 -32.27 -4.05
C GLY A 234 24.84 -31.39 -2.84
N ARG A 235 23.57 -30.98 -2.70
CA ARG A 235 23.06 -30.22 -1.55
C ARG A 235 22.19 -31.09 -0.66
N GLU A 236 22.18 -30.82 0.65
CA GLU A 236 21.22 -31.47 1.55
C GLU A 236 19.84 -30.88 1.30
N CYS A 237 18.85 -31.74 1.00
CA CYS A 237 17.51 -31.31 0.63
C CYS A 237 16.49 -31.97 1.56
N PHE A 238 15.56 -31.18 2.07
CA PHE A 238 14.37 -31.67 2.75
C PHE A 238 13.16 -31.37 1.87
N THR A 239 12.60 -32.41 1.26
CA THR A 239 11.53 -32.27 0.28
C THR A 239 10.18 -32.65 0.87
N TRP A 240 9.14 -31.93 0.45
CA TRP A 240 7.77 -32.33 0.74
C TRP A 240 6.98 -32.52 -0.56
N SER A 241 5.96 -33.38 -0.55
CA SER A 241 5.08 -33.59 -1.71
C SER A 241 3.73 -34.13 -1.27
N ARG A 242 2.69 -33.83 -2.06
CA ARG A 242 1.38 -34.48 -1.95
C ARG A 242 1.18 -35.63 -2.95
N LYS A 243 2.11 -35.80 -3.90
CA LYS A 243 1.98 -36.73 -5.03
C LYS A 243 2.99 -37.85 -4.99
N PHE A 244 4.19 -37.57 -4.50
CA PHE A 244 5.32 -38.49 -4.56
C PHE A 244 5.76 -38.91 -3.17
N ASN A 245 5.63 -40.21 -2.88
CA ASN A 245 6.05 -40.82 -1.62
C ASN A 245 7.58 -40.91 -1.43
N ILE A 246 8.34 -40.45 -2.43
CA ILE A 246 9.81 -40.33 -2.34
C ILE A 246 10.24 -39.10 -1.54
N ALA A 247 9.34 -38.12 -1.35
CA ALA A 247 9.64 -36.92 -0.58
C ALA A 247 9.89 -37.24 0.90
N ASN A 248 10.72 -36.42 1.58
CA ASN A 248 11.01 -36.61 3.01
C ASN A 248 9.74 -36.49 3.87
N LEU A 249 8.85 -35.57 3.50
CA LEU A 249 7.50 -35.42 4.05
C LEU A 249 6.47 -35.67 2.93
N TYR A 250 5.85 -36.84 2.93
CA TYR A 250 4.81 -37.19 1.95
C TYR A 250 3.42 -37.08 2.55
N VAL A 251 2.68 -36.03 2.21
CA VAL A 251 1.29 -35.81 2.67
C VAL A 251 0.35 -36.59 1.75
N PHE A 252 -0.30 -37.64 2.28
CA PHE A 252 -1.08 -38.57 1.46
C PHE A 252 -2.58 -38.54 1.74
N SER A 253 -3.00 -37.87 2.80
CA SER A 253 -4.40 -37.74 3.16
C SER A 253 -4.66 -36.39 3.83
N GLU A 254 -5.75 -35.75 3.41
CA GLU A 254 -6.24 -34.49 3.95
C GLU A 254 -7.74 -34.64 4.18
N THR A 255 -8.24 -34.25 5.35
CA THR A 255 -9.67 -34.31 5.67
C THR A 255 -10.04 -33.13 6.55
N THR A 256 -11.23 -32.58 6.32
CA THR A 256 -11.74 -31.51 7.17
C THR A 256 -12.53 -32.09 8.35
N ILE A 257 -12.14 -31.74 9.58
CA ILE A 257 -12.84 -32.11 10.81
C ILE A 257 -13.18 -30.82 11.57
N SER A 258 -14.48 -30.60 11.84
CA SER A 258 -14.96 -29.42 12.60
C SER A 258 -14.43 -28.07 12.10
N GLY A 259 -14.19 -27.95 10.80
CA GLY A 259 -13.72 -26.72 10.16
C GLY A 259 -12.20 -26.49 10.20
N ARG A 260 -11.43 -27.46 10.68
CA ARG A 260 -9.95 -27.51 10.64
C ARG A 260 -9.49 -28.59 9.65
N TYR A 261 -8.32 -28.41 9.05
CA TYR A 261 -7.73 -29.36 8.12
C TYR A 261 -6.82 -30.33 8.86
N TYR A 262 -7.15 -31.61 8.83
CA TYR A 262 -6.35 -32.68 9.40
C TYR A 262 -5.57 -33.37 8.28
N MET A 263 -4.25 -33.32 8.37
CA MET A 263 -3.32 -33.86 7.37
C MET A 263 -2.60 -35.08 7.95
N ARG A 264 -2.46 -36.14 7.15
CA ARG A 264 -1.62 -37.30 7.46
C ARG A 264 -0.49 -37.39 6.46
N ALA A 265 0.71 -37.66 6.97
CA ALA A 265 1.91 -37.72 6.18
C ALA A 265 2.81 -38.89 6.59
N ILE A 266 3.72 -39.29 5.71
CA ILE A 266 4.82 -40.19 6.03
C ILE A 266 6.10 -39.36 6.19
N TYR A 267 6.78 -39.54 7.33
CA TYR A 267 8.08 -38.94 7.63
C TYR A 267 9.00 -40.00 8.27
N LYS A 268 10.21 -40.18 7.72
CA LYS A 268 11.16 -41.23 8.15
C LYS A 268 10.53 -42.64 8.25
N GLY A 269 9.58 -42.94 7.37
CA GLY A 269 8.87 -44.23 7.32
C GLY A 269 7.74 -44.40 8.33
N ASN A 270 7.50 -43.41 9.21
CA ASN A 270 6.39 -43.42 10.17
C ASN A 270 5.26 -42.52 9.68
N GLU A 271 4.04 -42.90 10.02
CA GLU A 271 2.89 -42.05 9.83
C GLU A 271 2.83 -40.98 10.93
N ILE A 272 2.65 -39.73 10.52
CA ILE A 272 2.51 -38.56 11.39
C ILE A 272 1.28 -37.77 10.96
N GLU A 273 0.74 -36.98 11.88
CA GLU A 273 -0.44 -36.15 11.66
C GLU A 273 -0.17 -34.70 12.02
N CYS A 274 -0.94 -33.80 11.40
CA CYS A 274 -0.90 -32.38 11.69
C CYS A 274 -2.28 -31.74 11.50
N LEU A 275 -2.75 -30.99 12.48
CA LEU A 275 -3.98 -30.20 12.42
C LEU A 275 -3.67 -28.75 12.06
N VAL A 276 -4.27 -28.25 10.98
CA VAL A 276 -4.11 -26.89 10.47
C VAL A 276 -5.40 -26.09 10.68
N PRO A 277 -5.35 -24.87 11.26
CA PRO A 277 -6.54 -24.09 11.58
C PRO A 277 -7.13 -23.31 10.38
N TYR A 278 -6.73 -23.62 9.15
CA TYR A 278 -7.13 -22.93 7.92
C TYR A 278 -7.86 -23.85 6.92
N ARG A 279 -8.48 -23.25 5.91
CA ARG A 279 -9.29 -23.96 4.90
C ARG A 279 -8.87 -23.72 3.46
N ASP A 280 -8.23 -22.60 3.19
CA ASP A 280 -7.83 -22.27 1.83
C ASP A 280 -6.54 -23.01 1.44
N GLU A 281 -6.46 -23.38 0.17
CA GLU A 281 -5.38 -24.21 -0.37
C GLU A 281 -3.99 -23.57 -0.17
N ALA A 282 -3.90 -22.25 -0.33
CA ALA A 282 -2.64 -21.53 -0.18
C ALA A 282 -2.12 -21.57 1.27
N SER A 283 -3.01 -21.40 2.25
CA SER A 283 -2.69 -21.55 3.67
C SER A 283 -2.27 -22.97 4.02
N ILE A 284 -2.95 -23.99 3.48
CA ILE A 284 -2.58 -25.39 3.72
C ILE A 284 -1.18 -25.66 3.15
N GLU A 285 -0.89 -25.20 1.93
CA GLU A 285 0.43 -25.33 1.33
C GLU A 285 1.52 -24.62 2.15
N ASN A 286 1.29 -23.38 2.58
CA ASN A 286 2.20 -22.64 3.45
C ASN A 286 2.42 -23.35 4.80
N ALA A 287 1.38 -24.01 5.35
CA ALA A 287 1.48 -24.76 6.59
C ALA A 287 2.34 -26.03 6.39
N ILE A 288 2.22 -26.72 5.25
CA ILE A 288 3.10 -27.85 4.90
C ILE A 288 4.55 -27.39 4.76
N ILE A 289 4.80 -26.22 4.15
CA ILE A 289 6.14 -25.64 4.06
C ILE A 289 6.71 -25.38 5.47
N CYS A 290 5.91 -24.81 6.38
CA CYS A 290 6.32 -24.59 7.77
C CYS A 290 6.59 -25.92 8.49
N TRP A 291 5.73 -26.91 8.31
CA TRP A 291 5.88 -28.25 8.88
C TRP A 291 7.16 -28.95 8.40
N ALA A 292 7.40 -28.94 7.08
CA ALA A 292 8.61 -29.47 6.48
C ALA A 292 9.85 -28.76 7.02
N THR A 293 9.80 -27.44 7.18
CA THR A 293 10.92 -26.65 7.71
C THR A 293 11.22 -27.00 9.17
N MET A 294 10.20 -27.11 10.03
CA MET A 294 10.39 -27.53 11.42
C MET A 294 10.98 -28.95 11.52
N LEU A 295 10.46 -29.91 10.75
CA LEU A 295 10.99 -31.27 10.72
C LEU A 295 12.43 -31.33 10.17
N ALA A 296 12.78 -30.44 9.25
CA ALA A 296 14.14 -30.31 8.71
C ALA A 296 15.12 -29.76 9.77
N MET A 297 14.64 -28.82 10.59
CA MET A 297 15.36 -28.26 11.74
C MET A 297 15.43 -29.21 12.95
N GLY A 298 14.75 -30.36 12.90
CA GLY A 298 14.84 -31.42 13.90
C GLY A 298 13.76 -31.42 14.98
N TYR A 299 12.73 -30.58 14.86
CA TYR A 299 11.55 -30.64 15.74
C TYR A 299 10.83 -32.00 15.61
N SER A 300 10.26 -32.48 16.71
CA SER A 300 9.50 -33.73 16.68
C SER A 300 8.14 -33.53 15.97
N PRO A 301 7.55 -34.60 15.40
CA PRO A 301 6.22 -34.52 14.80
C PRO A 301 5.14 -34.00 15.77
N ASP A 302 5.19 -34.42 17.04
CA ASP A 302 4.23 -34.02 18.07
C ASP A 302 4.33 -32.51 18.39
N GLU A 303 5.54 -31.96 18.45
CA GLU A 303 5.75 -30.52 18.63
C GLU A 303 5.29 -29.71 17.41
N CYS A 304 5.50 -30.24 16.21
CA CYS A 304 5.03 -29.59 14.99
C CYS A 304 3.50 -29.49 14.99
N ASP A 305 2.80 -30.59 15.30
CA ASP A 305 1.34 -30.62 15.36
C ASP A 305 0.78 -29.62 16.37
N ASP A 306 1.26 -29.68 17.63
CA ASP A 306 0.79 -28.80 18.72
C ASP A 306 0.95 -27.31 18.39
N ARG A 307 2.04 -26.93 17.69
CA ARG A 307 2.30 -25.53 17.33
C ARG A 307 1.55 -25.11 16.07
N ILE A 308 1.48 -25.97 15.06
CA ILE A 308 0.78 -25.66 13.80
C ILE A 308 -0.72 -25.50 14.04
N GLU A 309 -1.31 -26.30 14.94
CA GLU A 309 -2.71 -26.19 15.35
C GLU A 309 -3.05 -24.78 15.87
N ARG A 310 -2.06 -24.12 16.50
CA ARG A 310 -2.21 -22.80 17.12
C ARG A 310 -1.84 -21.63 16.21
N LEU A 311 -1.45 -21.89 14.96
CA LEU A 311 -1.08 -20.83 14.01
C LEU A 311 -2.17 -19.77 13.92
N ALA A 312 -1.75 -18.51 14.04
CA ALA A 312 -2.61 -17.34 13.94
C ALA A 312 -2.63 -16.81 12.51
N PRO A 313 -3.79 -16.31 12.02
CA PRO A 313 -3.82 -15.55 10.79
C PRO A 313 -2.80 -14.43 10.89
N VAL A 314 -1.94 -14.29 9.89
CA VAL A 314 -1.00 -13.17 9.84
C VAL A 314 -1.81 -11.95 9.42
N SER A 315 -2.11 -11.04 10.35
CA SER A 315 -2.57 -9.71 9.97
C SER A 315 -1.39 -9.00 9.31
N MET A 316 -1.46 -8.89 7.98
CA MET A 316 -0.39 -8.30 7.19
C MET A 316 -0.35 -6.76 7.32
N ARG A 317 -1.31 -6.12 8.02
CA ARG A 317 -1.73 -4.75 7.71
C ARG A 317 -2.04 -3.92 8.95
N LEU A 318 -1.64 -2.64 8.88
CA LEU A 318 -2.22 -1.58 9.70
C LEU A 318 -3.54 -1.21 9.04
N GLU A 319 -4.66 -1.45 9.73
CA GLU A 319 -5.98 -1.12 9.21
C GLU A 319 -6.47 0.20 9.82
N LEU A 320 -6.80 1.19 8.98
CA LEU A 320 -7.48 2.40 9.44
C LEU A 320 -9.00 2.18 9.37
N LYS A 321 -9.67 2.26 10.52
CA LYS A 321 -11.11 2.02 10.70
C LYS A 321 -11.76 3.26 11.31
N HIS A 322 -13.01 3.54 10.95
CA HIS A 322 -13.81 4.51 11.71
C HIS A 322 -14.17 3.96 13.09
N GLY A 323 -13.83 4.73 14.11
CA GLY A 323 -14.19 4.51 15.50
C GLY A 323 -15.47 5.24 15.89
N ILE A 324 -15.99 4.91 17.06
CA ILE A 324 -17.06 5.67 17.73
C ILE A 324 -16.59 7.09 18.05
N ASN A 325 -17.53 8.03 18.27
CA ASN A 325 -17.24 9.42 18.67
C ASN A 325 -16.30 10.17 17.71
N ASP A 326 -16.48 9.96 16.40
CA ASP A 326 -15.65 10.55 15.35
C ASP A 326 -14.15 10.31 15.57
N CYS A 327 -13.77 9.11 16.02
CA CYS A 327 -12.37 8.72 16.11
C CYS A 327 -11.95 7.93 14.86
N SER A 328 -10.64 7.89 14.60
CA SER A 328 -10.05 6.99 13.63
C SER A 328 -9.17 5.96 14.33
N ILE A 329 -9.40 4.68 14.09
CA ILE A 329 -8.73 3.56 14.75
C ILE A 329 -7.72 2.95 13.79
N ILE A 330 -6.44 2.99 14.14
CA ILE A 330 -5.39 2.20 13.49
C ILE A 330 -5.27 0.90 14.28
N ASP A 331 -5.69 -0.21 13.67
CA ASP A 331 -5.71 -1.54 14.30
C ASP A 331 -4.43 -2.32 13.93
N ASP A 332 -3.58 -2.56 14.93
CA ASP A 332 -2.33 -3.36 14.87
C ASP A 332 -2.28 -4.39 16.01
N THR A 333 -3.39 -5.11 16.21
CA THR A 333 -3.63 -5.92 17.42
C THR A 333 -2.98 -7.30 17.46
N TYR A 334 -2.14 -7.64 16.48
CA TYR A 334 -1.62 -9.01 16.32
C TYR A 334 -0.13 -9.17 16.63
N ASN A 335 0.66 -8.10 16.56
CA ASN A 335 2.10 -8.15 16.81
C ASN A 335 2.54 -6.96 17.68
N SER A 336 3.41 -7.24 18.65
CA SER A 336 3.93 -6.25 19.60
C SER A 336 5.42 -6.48 19.82
N ASP A 337 6.21 -5.87 18.94
CA ASP A 337 7.66 -5.78 19.01
C ASP A 337 8.09 -4.32 18.79
N ILE A 338 9.34 -3.98 19.12
CA ILE A 338 9.84 -2.59 19.04
C ILE A 338 9.78 -2.04 17.60
N GLN A 339 10.11 -2.86 16.61
CA GLN A 339 10.21 -2.43 15.21
C GLN A 339 8.82 -2.20 14.61
N SER A 340 7.89 -3.13 14.88
CA SER A 340 6.49 -2.96 14.45
C SER A 340 5.83 -1.79 15.16
N LEU A 341 6.23 -1.46 16.40
CA LEU A 341 5.76 -0.27 17.11
C LEU A 341 6.24 1.01 16.42
N GLU A 342 7.52 1.08 16.06
CA GLU A 342 8.06 2.23 15.33
C GLU A 342 7.31 2.46 14.00
N ILE A 343 7.04 1.41 13.24
CA ILE A 343 6.28 1.49 11.99
C ILE A 343 4.85 2.00 12.24
N ALA A 344 4.18 1.45 13.26
CA ALA A 344 2.82 1.85 13.61
C ALA A 344 2.76 3.31 14.09
N LEU A 345 3.74 3.77 14.87
CA LEU A 345 3.86 5.15 15.32
C LEU A 345 4.15 6.11 14.17
N ASN A 346 5.01 5.73 13.24
CA ASN A 346 5.24 6.52 12.02
C ASN A 346 3.94 6.66 11.20
N PHE A 347 3.15 5.58 11.12
CA PHE A 347 1.86 5.61 10.43
C PHE A 347 0.82 6.49 11.14
N LEU A 348 0.76 6.42 12.48
CA LEU A 348 -0.03 7.35 13.31
C LEU A 348 0.44 8.80 13.10
N GLY A 349 1.75 9.02 12.98
CA GLY A 349 2.36 10.31 12.67
C GLY A 349 1.89 10.90 11.33
N GLN A 350 1.62 10.05 10.33
CA GLN A 350 1.14 10.46 9.00
C GLN A 350 -0.35 10.78 8.93
N GLN A 351 -1.13 10.37 9.93
CA GLN A 351 -2.55 10.69 9.99
C GLN A 351 -2.75 12.12 10.48
N ASN A 352 -3.47 12.92 9.70
CA ASN A 352 -3.80 14.32 10.02
C ASN A 352 -5.31 14.54 10.14
N GLN A 353 -6.10 13.45 10.18
CA GLN A 353 -7.55 13.54 10.29
C GLN A 353 -8.01 14.20 11.60
N HIS A 354 -7.28 13.94 12.68
CA HIS A 354 -7.52 14.54 13.99
C HIS A 354 -6.23 15.11 14.56
N ALA A 355 -6.33 16.23 15.28
CA ALA A 355 -5.19 16.87 15.92
C ALA A 355 -4.62 16.02 17.07
N LYS A 356 -5.49 15.30 17.80
CA LYS A 356 -5.11 14.46 18.93
C LYS A 356 -4.75 13.05 18.51
N LYS A 357 -3.63 12.55 19.03
CA LYS A 357 -3.10 11.20 18.77
C LYS A 357 -3.03 10.39 20.06
N THR A 358 -3.68 9.25 20.07
CA THR A 358 -3.73 8.33 21.20
C THR A 358 -3.07 7.00 20.84
N LEU A 359 -2.22 6.49 21.72
CA LEU A 359 -1.64 5.15 21.62
C LEU A 359 -2.24 4.26 22.73
N ILE A 360 -2.84 3.14 22.36
CA ILE A 360 -3.18 2.04 23.25
C ILE A 360 -2.14 0.94 23.01
N LEU A 361 -1.30 0.68 24.00
CA LEU A 361 -0.16 -0.22 23.90
C LEU A 361 -0.24 -1.33 24.95
N SER A 362 -0.11 -2.60 24.56
CA SER A 362 0.07 -3.68 25.53
C SER A 362 1.54 -3.84 25.94
N ASP A 363 1.82 -4.67 26.95
CA ASP A 363 3.17 -5.15 27.20
C ASP A 363 3.81 -5.70 25.91
N ILE A 364 5.11 -5.44 25.77
CA ILE A 364 5.93 -5.88 24.63
C ILE A 364 6.82 -7.01 25.11
N TYR A 365 6.81 -8.13 24.38
CA TYR A 365 7.72 -9.24 24.63
C TYR A 365 8.82 -9.21 23.57
N GLN A 366 9.99 -8.68 23.94
CA GLN A 366 11.16 -8.66 23.08
C GLN A 366 12.25 -9.56 23.67
N SER A 367 12.58 -10.62 22.94
CA SER A 367 13.65 -11.54 23.32
C SER A 367 15.02 -10.83 23.32
N GLY A 368 15.88 -11.20 24.28
CA GLY A 368 17.25 -10.69 24.42
C GLY A 368 17.43 -9.30 25.03
N LEU A 369 16.37 -8.62 25.46
CA LEU A 369 16.45 -7.37 26.22
C LEU A 369 15.95 -7.57 27.65
N LYS A 370 16.63 -6.92 28.61
CA LYS A 370 16.09 -6.80 29.97
C LYS A 370 14.90 -5.85 29.93
N GLU A 371 13.84 -6.20 30.66
CA GLU A 371 12.57 -5.45 30.69
C GLU A 371 12.76 -3.94 30.93
N ASN A 372 13.63 -3.59 31.87
CA ASN A 372 13.94 -2.20 32.20
C ASN A 372 14.59 -1.41 31.03
N ASP A 373 15.43 -2.08 30.24
CA ASP A 373 16.07 -1.47 29.06
C ASP A 373 15.13 -1.42 27.86
N LEU A 374 14.29 -2.45 27.71
CA LEU A 374 13.20 -2.50 26.73
C LEU A 374 12.26 -1.29 26.91
N TYR A 375 11.70 -1.08 28.09
CA TYR A 375 10.72 -0.01 28.29
C TYR A 375 11.31 1.40 28.24
N LYS A 376 12.62 1.59 28.46
CA LYS A 376 13.29 2.85 28.15
C LYS A 376 13.30 3.14 26.64
N GLN A 377 13.58 2.14 25.81
CA GLN A 377 13.54 2.28 24.35
C GLN A 377 12.12 2.53 23.86
N VAL A 378 11.14 1.80 24.39
CA VAL A 378 9.71 1.99 24.07
C VAL A 378 9.27 3.41 24.44
N ALA A 379 9.63 3.90 25.63
CA ALA A 379 9.32 5.26 26.05
C ALA A 379 9.96 6.33 25.14
N GLN A 380 11.18 6.10 24.66
CA GLN A 380 11.83 6.99 23.69
C GLN A 380 11.07 7.02 22.36
N LEU A 381 10.66 5.86 21.82
CA LEU A 381 9.87 5.79 20.58
C LEU A 381 8.53 6.52 20.72
N VAL A 382 7.80 6.29 21.82
CA VAL A 382 6.52 6.96 22.10
C VAL A 382 6.71 8.48 22.25
N GLY A 383 7.78 8.91 22.94
CA GLY A 383 8.11 10.32 23.08
C GLY A 383 8.44 11.01 21.75
N ASN A 384 9.21 10.34 20.88
CA ASN A 384 9.55 10.83 19.55
C ASN A 384 8.31 10.96 18.64
N ALA A 385 7.33 10.06 18.79
CA ALA A 385 6.08 10.09 18.04
C ALA A 385 5.10 11.21 18.48
N ARG A 386 5.37 11.87 19.62
CA ARG A 386 4.59 13.00 20.18
C ARG A 386 3.10 12.68 20.32
N VAL A 387 2.77 11.53 20.90
CA VAL A 387 1.37 11.19 21.21
C VAL A 387 0.83 12.08 22.34
N ASP A 388 -0.44 12.48 22.24
CA ASP A 388 -1.14 13.28 23.25
C ASP A 388 -1.59 12.43 24.44
N ARG A 389 -1.89 11.16 24.18
CA ARG A 389 -2.34 10.19 25.20
C ARG A 389 -1.69 8.83 24.97
N LEU A 390 -1.15 8.26 26.05
CA LEU A 390 -0.73 6.86 26.11
C LEU A 390 -1.62 6.11 27.11
N ILE A 391 -2.18 4.98 26.67
CA ILE A 391 -2.91 4.01 27.46
C ILE A 391 -2.09 2.71 27.43
N GLY A 392 -1.37 2.42 28.51
CA GLY A 392 -0.62 1.19 28.67
C GLY A 392 -1.46 0.07 29.29
N VAL A 393 -1.36 -1.16 28.78
CA VAL A 393 -2.09 -2.31 29.32
C VAL A 393 -1.13 -3.47 29.55
N GLY A 394 -0.97 -3.85 30.80
CA GLY A 394 -0.12 -4.94 31.24
C GLY A 394 0.75 -4.58 32.43
N PRO A 395 1.11 -5.58 33.25
CA PRO A 395 1.88 -5.36 34.47
C PRO A 395 3.24 -4.72 34.19
N ALA A 396 3.92 -5.10 33.10
CA ALA A 396 5.27 -4.60 32.83
C ALA A 396 5.26 -3.12 32.43
N LEU A 397 4.32 -2.68 31.58
CA LEU A 397 4.12 -1.27 31.27
C LEU A 397 3.73 -0.45 32.50
N GLN A 398 2.89 -1.01 33.37
CA GLN A 398 2.45 -0.34 34.59
C GLN A 398 3.62 -0.11 35.56
N ASP A 399 4.46 -1.13 35.78
CA ASP A 399 5.65 -1.06 36.63
C ASP A 399 6.69 -0.07 36.09
N HIS A 400 6.76 0.11 34.77
CA HIS A 400 7.68 1.02 34.09
C HIS A 400 7.03 2.36 33.66
N SER A 401 5.84 2.67 34.17
CA SER A 401 5.07 3.88 33.83
C SER A 401 5.86 5.18 33.97
N THR A 402 6.82 5.24 34.91
CA THR A 402 7.67 6.41 35.16
C THR A 402 8.61 6.79 34.01
N PHE A 403 8.86 5.89 33.05
CA PHE A 403 9.68 6.19 31.88
C PHE A 403 8.94 6.99 30.80
N PHE A 404 7.62 6.90 30.77
CA PHE A 404 6.80 7.49 29.72
C PHE A 404 6.48 8.96 30.00
N LYS A 405 6.45 9.75 28.92
CA LYS A 405 6.06 11.16 28.95
C LYS A 405 5.06 11.43 27.84
N ALA A 406 3.83 11.75 28.22
CA ALA A 406 2.77 12.25 27.35
C ALA A 406 1.87 13.19 28.16
N PRO A 407 1.12 14.10 27.53
CA PRO A 407 0.15 14.95 28.22
C PRO A 407 -0.85 14.16 29.07
N GLN A 408 -1.27 12.97 28.60
CA GLN A 408 -2.17 12.07 29.32
C GLN A 408 -1.59 10.65 29.36
N LEU A 409 -1.56 10.07 30.56
CA LEU A 409 -1.03 8.73 30.82
C LEU A 409 -2.05 7.91 31.62
N HIS A 410 -2.42 6.75 31.10
CA HIS A 410 -3.31 5.79 31.76
C HIS A 410 -2.66 4.41 31.70
N PHE A 411 -2.74 3.64 32.79
CA PHE A 411 -2.17 2.29 32.86
C PHE A 411 -3.17 1.34 33.50
N TYR A 412 -3.32 0.15 32.90
CA TYR A 412 -4.24 -0.90 33.32
C TYR A 412 -3.49 -2.22 33.45
N THR A 413 -3.92 -3.09 34.37
CA THR A 413 -3.29 -4.41 34.59
C THR A 413 -3.53 -5.37 33.42
N ASP A 414 -4.69 -5.25 32.79
CA ASP A 414 -5.17 -6.15 31.74
C ASP A 414 -6.24 -5.47 30.87
N THR A 415 -6.62 -6.16 29.80
CA THR A 415 -7.57 -5.65 28.79
C THR A 415 -8.97 -5.46 29.35
N ASP A 416 -9.42 -6.30 30.29
CA ASP A 416 -10.76 -6.17 30.86
C ASP A 416 -10.85 -4.94 31.78
N ALA A 417 -9.78 -4.64 32.52
CA ALA A 417 -9.67 -3.42 33.31
C ALA A 417 -9.77 -2.15 32.42
N LEU A 418 -9.09 -2.14 31.27
CA LEU A 418 -9.22 -1.05 30.29
C LEU A 418 -10.64 -0.98 29.71
N LEU A 419 -11.22 -2.11 29.28
CA LEU A 419 -12.56 -2.12 28.69
C LEU A 419 -13.64 -1.57 29.62
N ASN A 420 -13.53 -1.84 30.93
CA ASN A 420 -14.45 -1.32 31.94
C ASN A 420 -14.34 0.20 32.12
N ASP A 421 -13.15 0.77 31.91
CA ASP A 421 -12.89 2.21 32.09
C ASP A 421 -12.93 3.01 30.78
N LEU A 422 -12.97 2.34 29.63
CA LEU A 422 -13.03 2.90 28.28
C LEU A 422 -14.06 4.05 28.15
N PRO A 423 -15.30 3.97 28.69
CA PRO A 423 -16.27 5.06 28.61
C PRO A 423 -15.85 6.33 29.36
N ARG A 424 -14.97 6.22 30.36
CA ARG A 424 -14.48 7.35 31.16
C ARG A 424 -13.24 8.03 30.56
N LEU A 425 -12.60 7.40 29.58
CA LEU A 425 -11.45 7.98 28.88
C LEU A 425 -11.84 9.10 27.91
N HIS A 426 -13.14 9.26 27.61
CA HIS A 426 -13.68 10.33 26.76
C HIS A 426 -12.93 10.48 25.43
N LEU A 427 -12.71 9.36 24.73
CA LEU A 427 -12.12 9.31 23.40
C LEU A 427 -13.11 9.95 22.40
N HIS A 428 -12.72 11.08 21.79
CA HIS A 428 -13.54 11.86 20.85
C HIS A 428 -12.66 12.70 19.91
N GLU A 429 -12.89 12.63 18.59
CA GLU A 429 -12.09 13.34 17.58
C GLU A 429 -10.58 13.09 17.75
N GLU A 430 -10.20 11.82 17.88
CA GLU A 430 -8.81 11.39 18.05
C GLU A 430 -8.43 10.31 17.03
N THR A 431 -7.16 10.30 16.62
CA THR A 431 -6.59 9.15 15.92
C THR A 431 -5.96 8.21 16.94
N ILE A 432 -6.50 7.00 17.06
CA ILE A 432 -6.17 6.01 18.09
C ILE A 432 -5.42 4.85 17.43
N LEU A 433 -4.15 4.67 17.76
CA LEU A 433 -3.40 3.46 17.41
C LEU A 433 -3.59 2.40 18.50
N ILE A 434 -4.12 1.24 18.13
CA ILE A 434 -4.23 0.08 19.01
C ILE A 434 -3.15 -0.90 18.61
N LYS A 435 -2.16 -1.09 19.50
CA LYS A 435 -1.07 -2.03 19.28
C LYS A 435 -0.92 -2.96 20.48
N GLY A 436 -0.98 -4.26 20.24
CA GLY A 436 -0.94 -5.22 21.34
C GLY A 436 -0.41 -6.59 20.95
N ALA A 437 0.18 -7.26 21.93
CA ALA A 437 0.53 -8.66 21.86
C ALA A 437 -0.76 -9.47 22.00
N ARG A 438 -0.84 -10.57 21.25
CA ARG A 438 -2.06 -11.39 21.18
C ARG A 438 -2.55 -11.90 22.54
N THR A 439 -1.67 -12.13 23.50
CA THR A 439 -2.03 -12.57 24.87
C THR A 439 -2.93 -11.58 25.60
N PHE A 440 -2.98 -10.32 25.16
CA PHE A 440 -3.86 -9.29 25.71
C PHE A 440 -5.20 -9.20 24.97
N GLU A 441 -5.41 -9.89 23.86
CA GLU A 441 -6.69 -9.92 23.13
C GLU A 441 -7.24 -8.51 22.80
N PHE A 442 -6.37 -7.60 22.35
CA PHE A 442 -6.75 -6.22 22.02
C PHE A 442 -7.79 -6.11 20.89
N GLU A 443 -8.09 -7.21 20.17
CA GLU A 443 -9.24 -7.29 19.27
C GLU A 443 -10.55 -6.97 20.01
N LYS A 444 -10.64 -7.22 21.32
CA LYS A 444 -11.77 -6.79 22.17
C LYS A 444 -11.86 -5.27 22.27
N ILE A 445 -10.74 -4.58 22.44
CA ILE A 445 -10.66 -3.11 22.48
C ILE A 445 -11.00 -2.54 21.11
N SER A 446 -10.41 -3.10 20.06
CA SER A 446 -10.75 -2.75 18.67
C SER A 446 -12.25 -2.89 18.43
N ARG A 447 -12.88 -4.01 18.80
CA ARG A 447 -14.35 -4.19 18.68
C ARG A 447 -15.18 -3.19 19.49
N ALA A 448 -14.67 -2.72 20.63
CA ALA A 448 -15.36 -1.74 21.46
C ALA A 448 -15.27 -0.32 20.90
N LEU A 449 -14.14 0.02 20.28
CA LEU A 449 -13.86 1.34 19.72
C LEU A 449 -14.27 1.48 18.27
N VAL A 450 -14.24 0.42 17.47
CA VAL A 450 -14.63 0.44 16.06
C VAL A 450 -16.15 0.53 15.95
N GLN A 451 -16.63 1.42 15.10
CA GLN A 451 -18.04 1.48 14.76
C GLN A 451 -18.44 0.16 14.08
N LYS A 452 -19.28 -0.65 14.74
CA LYS A 452 -19.74 -1.96 14.23
C LYS A 452 -20.31 -1.79 12.83
N ALA A 453 -19.73 -2.47 11.85
CA ALA A 453 -20.24 -2.56 10.48
C ALA A 453 -20.36 -4.03 10.09
N HIS A 454 -21.60 -4.54 10.00
CA HIS A 454 -21.92 -5.81 9.36
C HIS A 454 -22.54 -5.53 7.98
N GLU A 455 -21.82 -4.77 7.15
CA GLU A 455 -22.39 -4.07 5.99
C GLU A 455 -21.47 -4.13 4.76
N THR A 456 -22.00 -3.66 3.63
CA THR A 456 -21.28 -3.52 2.36
C THR A 456 -20.10 -2.57 2.52
N VAL A 457 -18.91 -3.02 2.10
CA VAL A 457 -17.63 -2.32 2.26
C VAL A 457 -16.92 -2.20 0.91
N LEU A 458 -16.39 -1.01 0.64
CA LEU A 458 -15.42 -0.75 -0.41
C LEU A 458 -14.01 -0.73 0.19
N GLU A 459 -13.26 -1.81 -0.01
CA GLU A 459 -11.86 -1.91 0.38
C GLU A 459 -10.98 -1.26 -0.68
N ILE A 460 -10.02 -0.43 -0.27
CA ILE A 460 -9.12 0.31 -1.15
C ILE A 460 -7.66 0.04 -0.77
N ASN A 461 -6.93 -0.55 -1.70
CA ASN A 461 -5.53 -0.91 -1.56
C ASN A 461 -4.63 0.29 -1.91
N LEU A 462 -4.06 0.89 -0.88
CA LEU A 462 -3.18 2.03 -1.00
C LEU A 462 -1.82 1.66 -1.60
N ASN A 463 -1.33 0.43 -1.42
CA ASN A 463 -0.12 -0.05 -2.08
C ASN A 463 -0.32 -0.18 -3.59
N THR A 464 -1.45 -0.72 -4.02
CA THR A 464 -1.79 -0.80 -5.44
C THR A 464 -1.96 0.57 -6.06
N LEU A 465 -2.59 1.51 -5.36
CA LEU A 465 -2.69 2.90 -5.78
C LEU A 465 -1.29 3.52 -5.98
N LEU A 466 -0.36 3.26 -5.07
CA LEU A 466 1.03 3.70 -5.19
C LEU A 466 1.77 3.00 -6.34
N ASN A 467 1.54 1.71 -6.56
CA ASN A 467 2.09 0.98 -7.69
C ASN A 467 1.61 1.55 -9.02
N ASN A 468 0.32 1.84 -9.15
CA ASN A 468 -0.25 2.50 -10.33
C ASN A 468 0.32 3.91 -10.52
N LEU A 469 0.36 4.73 -9.45
CA LEU A 469 1.00 6.04 -9.47
C LEU A 469 2.45 5.93 -9.98
N ASN A 470 3.16 4.92 -9.49
CA ASN A 470 4.52 4.63 -9.88
C ASN A 470 4.62 4.15 -11.33
N PHE A 471 3.70 3.34 -11.83
CA PHE A 471 3.68 2.95 -13.23
C PHE A 471 3.64 4.19 -14.15
N TYR A 472 2.78 5.17 -13.86
CA TYR A 472 2.72 6.40 -14.65
C TYR A 472 3.94 7.29 -14.47
N LYS A 473 4.44 7.45 -13.23
CA LYS A 473 5.67 8.22 -12.98
C LYS A 473 6.88 7.68 -13.76
N ALA A 474 6.97 6.37 -13.95
CA ALA A 474 8.06 5.75 -14.71
C ALA A 474 8.03 6.06 -16.21
N LYS A 475 6.90 6.55 -16.74
CA LYS A 475 6.74 6.91 -18.15
C LYS A 475 7.04 8.39 -18.42
N LEU A 476 7.26 9.18 -17.38
CA LEU A 476 7.46 10.63 -17.52
C LEU A 476 8.92 10.95 -17.84
N SER A 477 9.12 11.93 -18.70
CA SER A 477 10.45 12.50 -18.94
C SER A 477 10.94 13.26 -17.70
N PRO A 478 12.25 13.38 -17.47
CA PRO A 478 12.79 14.14 -16.34
C PRO A 478 12.22 15.57 -16.29
N GLY A 479 11.78 16.01 -15.11
CA GLY A 479 11.24 17.36 -14.89
C GLY A 479 9.75 17.54 -15.20
N VAL A 480 9.09 16.57 -15.83
CA VAL A 480 7.64 16.59 -16.08
C VAL A 480 6.88 16.41 -14.77
N LYS A 481 5.99 17.35 -14.47
CA LYS A 481 5.13 17.34 -13.28
C LYS A 481 3.96 16.38 -13.44
N LEU A 482 3.39 15.95 -12.33
CA LEU A 482 2.22 15.10 -12.28
C LEU A 482 1.11 15.79 -11.50
N MET A 483 -0.01 16.00 -12.17
CA MET A 483 -1.27 16.43 -11.57
C MET A 483 -2.21 15.23 -11.44
N VAL A 484 -2.80 15.03 -10.26
CA VAL A 484 -3.72 13.90 -10.02
C VAL A 484 -5.14 14.40 -9.80
N MET A 485 -6.10 13.75 -10.46
CA MET A 485 -7.52 14.09 -10.37
C MET A 485 -8.12 13.42 -9.12
N VAL A 486 -8.63 14.22 -8.18
CA VAL A 486 -9.29 13.77 -6.94
C VAL A 486 -10.77 14.21 -6.87
N LYS A 487 -11.36 14.53 -8.03
CA LYS A 487 -12.77 14.96 -8.17
C LYS A 487 -13.79 13.86 -7.83
N ALA A 488 -15.01 14.27 -7.45
CA ALA A 488 -16.10 13.37 -7.06
C ALA A 488 -15.68 12.41 -5.94
N PHE A 489 -15.03 12.95 -4.92
CA PHE A 489 -14.42 12.20 -3.82
C PHE A 489 -13.47 11.10 -4.30
N SER A 490 -12.51 11.47 -5.15
CA SER A 490 -11.54 10.51 -5.73
C SER A 490 -12.26 9.36 -6.46
N TYR A 491 -13.24 9.71 -7.31
CA TYR A 491 -14.13 8.76 -7.98
C TYR A 491 -14.84 7.80 -7.02
N GLY A 492 -15.34 8.30 -5.88
CA GLY A 492 -16.03 7.51 -4.88
C GLY A 492 -15.12 6.70 -3.95
N SER A 493 -13.80 6.77 -4.08
CA SER A 493 -12.85 6.08 -3.19
C SER A 493 -12.56 6.85 -1.89
N GLY A 494 -12.87 8.15 -1.86
CA GLY A 494 -12.75 9.03 -0.69
C GLY A 494 -11.66 10.09 -0.82
N THR A 495 -11.89 11.25 -0.20
CA THR A 495 -11.16 12.50 -0.49
C THR A 495 -9.81 12.59 0.21
N PHE A 496 -9.82 12.50 1.54
CA PHE A 496 -8.67 12.86 2.34
C PHE A 496 -7.55 11.83 2.26
N GLU A 497 -7.86 10.54 2.43
CA GLU A 497 -6.85 9.48 2.53
C GLU A 497 -6.04 9.37 1.24
N VAL A 498 -6.72 9.40 0.09
CA VAL A 498 -6.07 9.41 -1.23
C VAL A 498 -5.22 10.67 -1.40
N ALA A 499 -5.76 11.87 -1.13
CA ALA A 499 -5.02 13.12 -1.28
C ALA A 499 -3.78 13.19 -0.37
N ASN A 500 -3.88 12.75 0.88
CA ASN A 500 -2.77 12.75 1.84
C ASN A 500 -1.64 11.83 1.38
N ILE A 501 -1.98 10.66 0.84
CA ILE A 501 -1.00 9.72 0.28
C ILE A 501 -0.33 10.30 -0.96
N LEU A 502 -1.09 10.96 -1.85
CA LEU A 502 -0.53 11.62 -3.03
C LEU A 502 0.42 12.76 -2.64
N GLN A 503 0.07 13.55 -1.63
CA GLN A 503 0.94 14.58 -1.04
C GLN A 503 2.20 13.98 -0.44
N TYR A 504 2.08 12.94 0.38
CA TYR A 504 3.23 12.24 0.95
C TYR A 504 4.17 11.70 -0.14
N ASN A 505 3.59 11.23 -1.26
CA ASN A 505 4.33 10.76 -2.43
C ASN A 505 4.73 11.88 -3.41
N LYS A 506 4.68 13.13 -2.95
CA LYS A 506 5.15 14.34 -3.63
C LYS A 506 4.60 14.48 -5.06
N VAL A 507 3.31 14.20 -5.27
CA VAL A 507 2.59 14.65 -6.47
C VAL A 507 2.66 16.17 -6.53
N ASP A 508 2.73 16.75 -7.73
CA ASP A 508 3.00 18.18 -7.88
C ASP A 508 1.73 19.03 -7.76
N TYR A 509 0.59 18.52 -8.24
CA TYR A 509 -0.71 19.20 -8.22
C TYR A 509 -1.86 18.22 -7.94
N LEU A 510 -2.93 18.71 -7.31
CA LEU A 510 -4.23 18.05 -7.30
C LEU A 510 -5.23 18.86 -8.13
N ALA A 511 -6.26 18.20 -8.66
CA ALA A 511 -7.41 18.90 -9.23
C ALA A 511 -8.74 18.32 -8.73
N VAL A 512 -9.67 19.24 -8.42
CA VAL A 512 -11.03 18.98 -7.94
C VAL A 512 -12.06 19.54 -8.91
N ALA A 513 -13.31 19.07 -8.83
CA ALA A 513 -14.36 19.57 -9.71
C ALA A 513 -14.82 20.97 -9.30
N TYR A 514 -15.05 21.19 -8.01
CA TYR A 514 -15.65 22.38 -7.44
C TYR A 514 -14.87 22.90 -6.24
N THR A 515 -15.09 24.17 -5.88
CA THR A 515 -14.42 24.85 -4.77
C THR A 515 -14.57 24.10 -3.44
N ASP A 516 -15.77 23.61 -3.12
CA ASP A 516 -16.05 22.93 -1.84
C ASP A 516 -15.21 21.65 -1.64
N GLU A 517 -14.95 20.89 -2.72
CA GLU A 517 -14.04 19.74 -2.66
C GLU A 517 -12.61 20.18 -2.31
N GLY A 518 -12.15 21.31 -2.86
CA GLY A 518 -10.84 21.89 -2.56
C GLY A 518 -10.74 22.40 -1.12
N ILE A 519 -11.82 23.01 -0.59
CA ILE A 519 -11.91 23.46 0.81
C ILE A 519 -11.80 22.26 1.74
N ALA A 520 -12.56 21.18 1.50
CA ALA A 520 -12.50 19.96 2.31
C ALA A 520 -11.08 19.35 2.35
N LEU A 521 -10.32 19.42 1.25
CA LEU A 521 -8.92 18.99 1.23
C LEU A 521 -8.02 19.93 2.06
N ARG A 522 -8.26 21.24 2.02
CA ARG A 522 -7.50 22.22 2.82
C ARG A 522 -7.74 22.05 4.32
N GLU A 523 -8.99 21.89 4.73
CA GLU A 523 -9.39 21.66 6.13
C GLU A 523 -8.76 20.40 6.72
N THR A 524 -8.45 19.41 5.88
CA THR A 524 -7.81 18.16 6.27
C THR A 524 -6.28 18.18 6.14
N GLY A 525 -5.67 19.33 5.86
CA GLY A 525 -4.21 19.52 5.90
C GLY A 525 -3.47 19.27 4.59
N ILE A 526 -4.17 19.25 3.44
CA ILE A 526 -3.52 19.20 2.13
C ILE A 526 -2.93 20.58 1.79
N THR A 527 -1.64 20.62 1.52
CA THR A 527 -0.85 21.82 1.20
C THR A 527 -0.41 21.89 -0.26
N LEU A 528 -0.59 20.82 -1.05
CA LEU A 528 -0.32 20.85 -2.49
C LEU A 528 -1.13 21.94 -3.21
N PRO A 529 -0.64 22.51 -4.33
CA PRO A 529 -1.48 23.30 -5.23
C PRO A 529 -2.73 22.52 -5.67
N ILE A 530 -3.90 23.17 -5.62
CA ILE A 530 -5.18 22.55 -5.97
C ILE A 530 -5.86 23.40 -7.05
N MET A 531 -6.03 22.81 -8.23
CA MET A 531 -6.76 23.39 -9.34
C MET A 531 -8.26 23.07 -9.23
N VAL A 532 -9.12 24.09 -9.31
CA VAL A 532 -10.58 23.97 -9.37
C VAL A 532 -11.04 24.04 -10.82
N LEU A 533 -11.61 22.95 -11.33
CA LEU A 533 -11.96 22.83 -12.75
C LEU A 533 -13.19 23.65 -13.16
N ASN A 534 -14.15 23.83 -12.26
CA ASN A 534 -15.37 24.60 -12.47
C ASN A 534 -15.53 25.63 -11.33
N PRO A 535 -14.80 26.76 -11.38
CA PRO A 535 -14.94 27.80 -10.38
C PRO A 535 -16.25 28.57 -10.59
N GLU A 536 -16.91 28.93 -9.49
CA GLU A 536 -18.16 29.71 -9.51
C GLU A 536 -17.95 31.08 -8.85
N PRO A 537 -18.48 32.18 -9.41
CA PRO A 537 -18.28 33.54 -8.87
C PRO A 537 -18.69 33.70 -7.41
N LEU A 538 -19.77 33.02 -7.01
CA LEU A 538 -20.27 33.03 -5.63
C LEU A 538 -19.33 32.38 -4.61
N ALA A 539 -18.28 31.69 -5.07
CA ALA A 539 -17.31 30.99 -4.23
C ALA A 539 -15.89 31.56 -4.35
N TYR A 540 -15.67 32.69 -5.05
CA TYR A 540 -14.34 33.27 -5.23
C TYR A 540 -13.69 33.70 -3.93
N ASP A 541 -14.45 34.27 -3.00
CA ASP A 541 -14.01 34.60 -1.64
C ASP A 541 -13.43 33.38 -0.91
N LYS A 542 -14.16 32.26 -0.93
CA LYS A 542 -13.72 31.00 -0.31
C LYS A 542 -12.55 30.37 -1.04
N LEU A 543 -12.54 30.45 -2.38
CA LEU A 543 -11.49 29.93 -3.24
C LEU A 543 -10.15 30.60 -2.91
N VAL A 544 -10.14 31.94 -2.80
CA VAL A 544 -8.96 32.73 -2.43
C VAL A 544 -8.55 32.48 -0.99
N ALA A 545 -9.50 32.50 -0.05
CA ALA A 545 -9.22 32.25 1.38
C ALA A 545 -8.52 30.89 1.59
N ASN A 546 -8.82 29.90 0.75
CA ASN A 546 -8.27 28.56 0.80
C ASN A 546 -7.11 28.31 -0.18
N LYS A 547 -6.60 29.34 -0.86
CA LYS A 547 -5.47 29.25 -1.82
C LYS A 547 -5.70 28.15 -2.87
N LEU A 548 -6.86 28.19 -3.50
CA LEU A 548 -7.25 27.30 -4.60
C LEU A 548 -7.08 28.04 -5.94
N GLU A 549 -6.78 27.34 -7.03
CA GLU A 549 -6.42 27.97 -8.31
C GLU A 549 -7.53 27.72 -9.36
N PRO A 550 -8.22 28.76 -9.89
CA PRO A 550 -9.36 28.58 -10.76
C PRO A 550 -8.94 28.27 -12.21
N ALA A 551 -9.68 27.35 -12.84
CA ALA A 551 -9.62 27.17 -14.28
C ALA A 551 -10.51 28.21 -15.00
N ILE A 552 -9.91 29.02 -15.86
CA ILE A 552 -10.59 30.02 -16.68
C ILE A 552 -10.76 29.48 -18.10
N TYR A 553 -12.01 29.41 -18.56
CA TYR A 553 -12.38 28.77 -19.82
C TYR A 553 -13.36 29.59 -20.67
N SER A 554 -13.66 30.84 -20.27
CA SER A 554 -14.49 31.78 -21.02
C SER A 554 -14.16 33.23 -20.65
N PHE A 555 -14.49 34.17 -21.53
CA PHE A 555 -14.32 35.60 -21.27
C PHE A 555 -15.14 36.10 -20.06
N SER A 556 -16.37 35.58 -19.88
CA SER A 556 -17.21 35.95 -18.72
C SER A 556 -16.52 35.61 -17.39
N LEU A 557 -15.95 34.40 -17.28
CA LEU A 557 -15.24 33.99 -16.07
C LEU A 557 -13.95 34.79 -15.86
N LEU A 558 -13.23 35.10 -16.94
CA LEU A 558 -12.05 35.95 -16.87
C LEU A 558 -12.40 37.33 -16.32
N ASP A 559 -13.41 37.98 -16.91
CA ASP A 559 -13.88 39.31 -16.49
C ASP A 559 -14.40 39.31 -15.05
N GLU A 560 -15.21 38.32 -14.68
CA GLU A 560 -15.78 38.20 -13.34
C GLU A 560 -14.69 37.98 -12.28
N PHE A 561 -13.71 37.12 -12.55
CA PHE A 561 -12.62 36.86 -11.62
C PHE A 561 -11.69 38.07 -11.49
N VAL A 562 -11.40 38.77 -12.59
CA VAL A 562 -10.59 39.98 -12.59
C VAL A 562 -11.26 41.11 -11.82
N ARG A 563 -12.58 41.30 -12.00
CA ARG A 563 -13.35 42.28 -11.22
C ARG A 563 -13.32 41.96 -9.73
N PHE A 564 -13.54 40.69 -9.38
CA PHE A 564 -13.44 40.26 -7.98
C PHE A 564 -12.04 40.51 -7.41
N ALA A 565 -10.98 40.14 -8.13
CA ALA A 565 -9.61 40.37 -7.70
C ALA A 565 -9.29 41.87 -7.57
N GLN A 566 -9.86 42.71 -8.44
CA GLN A 566 -9.76 44.16 -8.33
C GLN A 566 -10.49 44.72 -7.10
N ASP A 567 -11.71 44.27 -6.84
CA ASP A 567 -12.52 44.72 -5.70
C ASP A 567 -11.87 44.34 -4.35
N GLU A 568 -11.18 43.19 -4.30
CA GLU A 568 -10.45 42.68 -3.13
C GLU A 568 -8.97 43.09 -3.09
N ASP A 569 -8.49 43.93 -4.03
CA ASP A 569 -7.09 44.37 -4.16
C ASP A 569 -6.05 43.23 -4.21
N ILE A 570 -6.40 42.14 -4.89
CA ILE A 570 -5.56 40.96 -5.11
C ILE A 570 -4.73 41.14 -6.38
N GLN A 571 -3.42 40.95 -6.27
CA GLN A 571 -2.50 41.05 -7.40
C GLN A 571 -1.88 39.68 -7.73
N ASN A 572 -1.64 39.42 -9.01
CA ASN A 572 -0.97 38.21 -9.51
C ASN A 572 -1.56 36.88 -9.00
N TYR A 573 -2.88 36.77 -8.89
CA TYR A 573 -3.50 35.52 -8.43
C TYR A 573 -3.33 34.40 -9.47
N PRO A 574 -2.83 33.21 -9.09
CA PRO A 574 -2.59 32.11 -10.03
C PRO A 574 -3.88 31.60 -10.66
N VAL A 575 -3.94 31.55 -12.00
CA VAL A 575 -5.07 31.01 -12.78
C VAL A 575 -4.60 30.05 -13.86
N HIS A 576 -5.47 29.15 -14.28
CA HIS A 576 -5.18 28.19 -15.34
C HIS A 576 -6.07 28.42 -16.56
N ILE A 577 -5.47 28.64 -17.72
CA ILE A 577 -6.21 28.91 -18.96
C ILE A 577 -6.51 27.60 -19.68
N LYS A 578 -7.80 27.33 -19.91
CA LYS A 578 -8.25 26.15 -20.64
C LYS A 578 -8.50 26.47 -22.10
N ILE A 579 -7.92 25.66 -22.99
CA ILE A 579 -8.10 25.74 -24.43
C ILE A 579 -8.97 24.58 -24.90
N ASP A 580 -9.90 24.86 -25.81
CA ASP A 580 -10.64 23.83 -26.51
C ASP A 580 -9.94 23.48 -27.83
N THR A 581 -9.42 22.26 -27.91
CA THR A 581 -8.79 21.73 -29.12
C THR A 581 -9.66 20.70 -29.83
N GLY A 582 -10.98 20.81 -29.69
CA GLY A 582 -11.97 19.98 -30.41
C GLY A 582 -12.82 19.07 -29.52
N MET A 583 -12.85 19.29 -28.20
CA MET A 583 -13.83 18.63 -27.31
C MET A 583 -15.20 19.34 -27.37
N HIS A 584 -15.20 20.65 -27.70
CA HIS A 584 -16.38 21.51 -27.78
C HIS A 584 -17.25 21.46 -26.52
N ARG A 585 -16.60 21.44 -25.35
CA ARG A 585 -17.29 21.40 -24.05
C ARG A 585 -17.15 22.71 -23.32
N VAL A 586 -15.91 23.09 -22.99
CA VAL A 586 -15.53 24.37 -22.40
C VAL A 586 -14.05 24.62 -22.67
N GLY A 587 -13.66 25.87 -22.83
CA GLY A 587 -12.30 26.32 -23.14
C GLY A 587 -12.34 27.36 -24.26
N PHE A 588 -11.30 28.19 -24.31
CA PHE A 588 -11.14 29.16 -25.41
C PHE A 588 -10.83 28.44 -26.71
N GLU A 589 -11.51 28.82 -27.79
CA GLU A 589 -11.29 28.31 -29.12
C GLU A 589 -10.18 29.07 -29.86
N GLU A 590 -9.62 28.47 -30.90
CA GLU A 590 -8.47 29.03 -31.63
C GLU A 590 -8.71 30.45 -32.15
N TYR A 591 -9.93 30.79 -32.56
CA TYR A 591 -10.27 32.13 -33.07
C TYR A 591 -10.40 33.19 -31.97
N GLU A 592 -10.48 32.79 -30.70
CA GLU A 592 -10.60 33.68 -29.54
C GLU A 592 -9.24 34.05 -28.94
N VAL A 593 -8.18 33.35 -29.35
CA VAL A 593 -6.84 33.44 -28.72
C VAL A 593 -6.24 34.83 -28.85
N GLU A 594 -6.47 35.53 -29.96
CA GLU A 594 -5.98 36.91 -30.14
C GLU A 594 -6.60 37.85 -29.09
N THR A 595 -7.92 37.83 -28.95
CA THR A 595 -8.65 38.62 -27.94
C THR A 595 -8.27 38.21 -26.51
N LEU A 596 -8.06 36.91 -26.26
CA LEU A 596 -7.59 36.42 -24.97
C LEU A 596 -6.20 36.98 -24.64
N CYS A 597 -5.27 36.97 -25.59
CA CYS A 597 -3.93 37.53 -25.40
C CYS A 597 -3.99 39.03 -25.05
N ASP A 598 -4.81 39.81 -25.75
CA ASP A 598 -5.00 41.24 -25.46
C ASP A 598 -5.47 41.48 -24.01
N MET A 599 -6.38 40.64 -23.52
CA MET A 599 -6.88 40.72 -22.14
C MET A 599 -5.87 40.29 -21.09
N LEU A 600 -4.99 39.33 -21.42
CA LEU A 600 -3.96 38.83 -20.52
C LEU A 600 -2.75 39.76 -20.40
N GLU A 601 -2.37 40.44 -21.49
CA GLU A 601 -1.22 41.36 -21.53
C GLU A 601 -1.41 42.57 -20.58
N VAL A 602 -2.66 43.02 -20.40
CA VAL A 602 -3.00 44.26 -19.66
C VAL A 602 -3.63 43.95 -18.29
N ASN A 603 -3.17 42.90 -17.59
CA ASN A 603 -3.82 42.47 -16.35
C ASN A 603 -2.85 42.25 -15.17
N PRO A 604 -2.86 43.12 -14.14
CA PRO A 604 -2.01 42.95 -12.95
C PRO A 604 -2.61 42.02 -11.88
N TYR A 605 -3.90 41.69 -12.00
CA TYR A 605 -4.65 40.98 -10.95
C TYR A 605 -4.48 39.46 -11.02
N ILE A 606 -4.16 38.91 -12.20
CA ILE A 606 -3.98 37.47 -12.40
C ILE A 606 -2.57 37.12 -12.89
N HIS A 607 -2.15 35.90 -12.59
CA HIS A 607 -0.91 35.29 -13.10
C HIS A 607 -1.26 33.96 -13.77
N VAL A 608 -0.92 33.79 -15.06
CA VAL A 608 -1.24 32.55 -15.77
C VAL A 608 -0.25 31.46 -15.35
N GLN A 609 -0.70 30.58 -14.45
CA GLN A 609 0.11 29.49 -13.91
C GLN A 609 0.26 28.35 -14.92
N SER A 610 -0.80 28.03 -15.66
CA SER A 610 -0.75 27.01 -16.71
C SER A 610 -1.71 27.29 -17.87
N VAL A 611 -1.39 26.69 -19.02
CA VAL A 611 -2.28 26.59 -20.19
C VAL A 611 -2.50 25.10 -20.46
N TYR A 612 -3.75 24.69 -20.67
CA TYR A 612 -4.07 23.28 -20.79
C TYR A 612 -5.24 22.97 -21.71
N SER A 613 -5.24 21.76 -22.29
CA SER A 613 -6.35 21.20 -23.06
C SER A 613 -6.61 19.74 -22.66
N HIS A 614 -7.64 19.09 -23.19
CA HIS A 614 -7.99 17.68 -22.95
C HIS A 614 -8.01 16.87 -24.25
N MET A 615 -7.24 15.78 -24.32
CA MET A 615 -7.32 14.83 -25.43
C MET A 615 -8.66 14.09 -25.41
N VAL A 616 -9.37 14.09 -26.53
CA VAL A 616 -10.73 13.55 -26.63
C VAL A 616 -10.72 12.02 -26.73
N ALA A 617 -9.79 11.47 -27.50
CA ALA A 617 -9.78 10.07 -27.91
C ALA A 617 -8.41 9.43 -27.64
N SER A 618 -7.80 9.78 -26.51
CA SER A 618 -6.44 9.38 -26.13
C SER A 618 -6.22 7.87 -26.04
N ASP A 619 -7.27 7.07 -25.89
CA ASP A 619 -7.26 5.59 -25.81
C ASP A 619 -7.80 4.90 -27.07
N ALA A 620 -8.27 5.66 -28.07
CA ALA A 620 -8.90 5.12 -29.27
C ALA A 620 -8.01 5.29 -30.52
N GLU A 621 -7.28 4.24 -30.89
CA GLU A 621 -6.32 4.23 -32.02
C GLU A 621 -6.90 4.73 -33.34
N GLN A 622 -8.18 4.44 -33.61
CA GLN A 622 -8.85 4.90 -34.82
C GLN A 622 -8.98 6.42 -34.94
N HIS A 623 -8.70 7.17 -33.87
CA HIS A 623 -8.79 8.63 -33.80
C HIS A 623 -7.43 9.32 -33.64
N ASP A 624 -6.31 8.62 -33.84
CA ASP A 624 -4.96 9.17 -33.62
C ASP A 624 -4.65 10.40 -34.47
N MET A 625 -5.13 10.44 -35.71
CA MET A 625 -4.97 11.63 -36.57
C MET A 625 -5.67 12.86 -36.00
N PHE A 626 -6.81 12.67 -35.31
CA PHE A 626 -7.49 13.75 -34.62
C PHE A 626 -6.67 14.19 -33.39
N THR A 627 -6.18 13.24 -32.58
CA THR A 627 -5.33 13.53 -31.41
C THR A 627 -4.07 14.32 -31.79
N LEU A 628 -3.39 13.96 -32.89
CA LEU A 628 -2.26 14.72 -33.43
C LEU A 628 -2.63 16.15 -33.81
N LYS A 629 -3.81 16.36 -34.40
CA LYS A 629 -4.34 17.71 -34.67
C LYS A 629 -4.59 18.49 -33.38
N GLN A 630 -5.11 17.85 -32.33
CA GLN A 630 -5.28 18.51 -31.03
C GLN A 630 -3.95 18.99 -30.45
N ILE A 631 -2.90 18.15 -30.53
CA ILE A 631 -1.56 18.47 -30.05
C ILE A 631 -0.98 19.67 -30.82
N SER A 632 -1.08 19.68 -32.15
CA SER A 632 -0.54 20.79 -32.95
C SER A 632 -1.29 22.10 -32.75
N THR A 633 -2.63 22.06 -32.65
CA THR A 633 -3.44 23.24 -32.30
C THR A 633 -3.08 23.77 -30.92
N PHE A 634 -2.95 22.88 -29.91
CA PHE A 634 -2.54 23.27 -28.56
C PHE A 634 -1.17 23.97 -28.56
N GLU A 635 -0.21 23.43 -29.30
CA GLU A 635 1.14 24.01 -29.42
C GLU A 635 1.15 25.40 -30.03
N LYS A 636 0.37 25.60 -31.09
CA LYS A 636 0.21 26.92 -31.70
C LYS A 636 -0.35 27.93 -30.68
N ILE A 637 -1.37 27.54 -29.93
CA ILE A 637 -2.09 28.44 -29.02
C ILE A 637 -1.25 28.81 -27.80
N PHE A 638 -0.62 27.85 -27.12
CA PHE A 638 0.17 28.20 -25.93
C PHE A 638 1.38 29.08 -26.29
N LYS A 639 1.96 28.91 -27.49
CA LYS A 639 3.06 29.77 -27.96
C LYS A 639 2.61 31.22 -28.16
N ALA A 640 1.39 31.43 -28.68
CA ALA A 640 0.82 32.77 -28.81
C ALA A 640 0.57 33.41 -27.44
N ILE A 641 0.06 32.63 -26.47
CA ILE A 641 -0.17 33.09 -25.10
C ILE A 641 1.16 33.43 -24.41
N GLU A 642 2.18 32.57 -24.47
CA GLU A 642 3.50 32.86 -23.88
C GLU A 642 4.16 34.10 -24.51
N ALA A 643 3.98 34.32 -25.82
CA ALA A 643 4.48 35.51 -26.49
C ALA A 643 3.80 36.80 -26.00
N ALA A 644 2.49 36.77 -25.74
CA ALA A 644 1.74 37.91 -25.19
C ALA A 644 2.08 38.17 -23.71
N LEU A 645 2.26 37.10 -22.92
CA LEU A 645 2.60 37.20 -21.49
C LEU A 645 4.05 37.63 -21.24
N GLY A 646 4.97 37.34 -22.17
CA GLY A 646 6.40 37.60 -22.00
C GLY A 646 7.11 36.63 -21.04
N TYR A 647 6.43 35.57 -20.58
CA TYR A 647 7.00 34.51 -19.75
C TYR A 647 6.43 33.14 -20.13
N THR A 648 7.13 32.08 -19.71
CA THR A 648 6.70 30.70 -19.96
C THR A 648 5.73 30.21 -18.89
N VAL A 649 4.75 29.40 -19.30
CA VAL A 649 3.72 28.82 -18.43
C VAL A 649 3.81 27.31 -18.40
N ILE A 650 3.22 26.65 -17.39
CA ILE A 650 3.13 25.18 -17.37
C ILE A 650 2.18 24.74 -18.49
N LYS A 651 2.61 23.85 -19.38
CA LYS A 651 1.80 23.32 -20.48
C LYS A 651 1.40 21.88 -20.20
N HIS A 652 0.12 21.55 -20.37
CA HIS A 652 -0.35 20.18 -20.18
C HIS A 652 -1.59 19.80 -21.00
N ILE A 653 -1.53 18.67 -21.71
CA ILE A 653 -2.67 18.15 -22.51
C ILE A 653 -2.96 16.66 -22.23
N SER A 654 -1.95 15.87 -21.88
CA SER A 654 -2.08 14.43 -21.67
C SER A 654 -2.93 14.09 -20.44
N ASN A 655 -4.03 13.39 -20.69
CA ASN A 655 -4.80 12.64 -19.69
C ASN A 655 -4.18 11.22 -19.50
N THR A 656 -4.80 10.35 -18.70
CA THR A 656 -4.31 8.99 -18.38
C THR A 656 -3.68 8.25 -19.57
N SER A 657 -4.44 7.99 -20.63
CA SER A 657 -3.97 7.27 -21.81
C SER A 657 -3.04 8.10 -22.69
N GLY A 658 -3.13 9.44 -22.59
CA GLY A 658 -2.16 10.38 -23.14
C GLY A 658 -0.74 10.14 -22.63
N ILE A 659 -0.59 9.82 -21.34
CA ILE A 659 0.71 9.58 -20.70
C ILE A 659 1.40 8.35 -21.33
N THR A 660 0.63 7.32 -21.65
CA THR A 660 1.15 6.04 -22.17
C THR A 660 1.38 6.08 -23.67
N ARG A 661 0.47 6.69 -24.45
CA ARG A 661 0.49 6.67 -25.92
C ARG A 661 1.22 7.84 -26.56
N TRP A 662 1.34 8.99 -25.88
CA TRP A 662 1.83 10.24 -26.48
C TRP A 662 2.95 10.89 -25.64
N PRO A 663 4.15 10.28 -25.53
CA PRO A 663 5.26 10.82 -24.75
C PRO A 663 5.71 12.23 -25.18
N ASN A 664 5.58 12.55 -26.48
CA ASN A 664 5.91 13.87 -27.01
C ASN A 664 4.92 14.98 -26.59
N ALA A 665 3.76 14.62 -26.03
CA ALA A 665 2.73 15.54 -25.57
C ALA A 665 2.70 15.70 -24.03
N GLN A 666 3.74 15.23 -23.33
CA GLN A 666 3.87 15.41 -21.88
C GLN A 666 4.09 16.87 -21.48
N TYR A 667 4.81 17.63 -22.31
CA TYR A 667 5.19 19.03 -22.04
C TYR A 667 5.75 19.21 -20.61
N ASP A 668 5.19 20.09 -19.79
CA ASP A 668 5.68 20.35 -18.43
C ASP A 668 4.93 19.58 -17.36
N MET A 669 3.71 19.10 -17.67
CA MET A 669 2.86 18.42 -16.71
C MET A 669 1.87 17.46 -17.40
N VAL A 670 1.55 16.35 -16.75
CA VAL A 670 0.50 15.43 -17.20
C VAL A 670 -0.62 15.29 -16.16
N ARG A 671 -1.81 14.87 -16.58
CA ARG A 671 -2.97 14.70 -15.70
C ARG A 671 -3.38 13.23 -15.60
N LEU A 672 -3.17 12.64 -14.43
CA LEU A 672 -3.56 11.28 -14.13
C LEU A 672 -4.94 11.23 -13.46
N GLY A 673 -5.89 10.55 -14.10
CA GLY A 673 -7.23 10.31 -13.58
C GLY A 673 -7.44 8.85 -13.19
N ILE A 674 -8.35 8.17 -13.91
CA ILE A 674 -8.74 6.78 -13.60
C ILE A 674 -7.61 5.75 -13.68
N GLY A 675 -6.49 6.08 -14.34
CA GLY A 675 -5.29 5.24 -14.36
C GLY A 675 -4.73 4.96 -12.97
N LEU A 676 -4.88 5.91 -12.04
CA LEU A 676 -4.51 5.72 -10.64
C LEU A 676 -5.27 4.54 -10.00
N TYR A 677 -6.46 4.23 -10.50
CA TYR A 677 -7.37 3.20 -10.01
C TYR A 677 -7.21 1.86 -10.77
N GLY A 678 -6.22 1.77 -11.66
CA GLY A 678 -5.90 0.57 -12.41
C GLY A 678 -6.61 0.44 -13.76
N VAL A 679 -7.26 1.51 -14.24
CA VAL A 679 -7.99 1.50 -15.52
C VAL A 679 -7.32 2.40 -16.54
N ASP A 680 -6.95 1.84 -17.68
CA ASP A 680 -6.44 2.59 -18.82
C ASP A 680 -6.82 1.87 -20.12
N GLY A 681 -7.60 2.53 -20.99
CA GLY A 681 -8.01 1.93 -22.27
C GLY A 681 -6.85 1.65 -23.22
N ALA A 682 -5.70 2.31 -23.00
CA ALA A 682 -4.49 2.12 -23.79
C ALA A 682 -3.58 0.98 -23.29
N VAL A 683 -3.85 0.42 -22.10
CA VAL A 683 -3.06 -0.66 -21.53
C VAL A 683 -3.83 -1.96 -21.71
N PRO A 684 -3.23 -3.02 -22.30
CA PRO A 684 -3.88 -4.31 -22.45
C PRO A 684 -4.40 -4.83 -21.10
N ARG A 685 -5.60 -5.40 -21.08
CA ARG A 685 -6.23 -5.88 -19.83
C ARG A 685 -5.46 -7.02 -19.18
N GLU A 686 -4.73 -7.79 -19.98
CA GLU A 686 -3.87 -8.88 -19.56
C GLU A 686 -2.57 -8.38 -18.90
N SER A 687 -2.26 -7.09 -19.02
CA SER A 687 -1.09 -6.49 -18.38
C SER A 687 -1.27 -6.45 -16.87
N THR A 688 -0.32 -7.04 -16.15
CA THR A 688 -0.22 -6.97 -14.68
C THR A 688 0.31 -5.62 -14.18
N ALA A 689 0.71 -4.73 -15.09
CA ALA A 689 1.35 -3.46 -14.74
C ALA A 689 0.41 -2.43 -14.11
N LEU A 690 -0.89 -2.51 -14.40
CA LEU A 690 -1.95 -1.74 -13.75
C LEU A 690 -2.91 -2.67 -13.04
N GLN A 691 -3.15 -2.38 -11.77
CA GLN A 691 -3.91 -3.24 -10.88
C GLN A 691 -5.13 -2.48 -10.34
N PRO A 692 -6.33 -3.08 -10.34
CA PRO A 692 -7.49 -2.50 -9.69
C PRO A 692 -7.20 -2.24 -8.22
N ILE A 693 -7.50 -1.04 -7.74
CA ILE A 693 -7.20 -0.67 -6.34
C ILE A 693 -8.34 -1.01 -5.39
N ALA A 694 -9.53 -1.31 -5.89
CA ALA A 694 -10.75 -1.35 -5.09
C ALA A 694 -11.48 -2.70 -5.21
N THR A 695 -11.99 -3.17 -4.07
CA THR A 695 -12.80 -4.39 -3.95
C THR A 695 -14.08 -4.06 -3.19
N LEU A 696 -15.23 -4.28 -3.83
CA LEU A 696 -16.54 -4.08 -3.19
C LEU A 696 -17.08 -5.42 -2.70
N LYS A 697 -17.31 -5.52 -1.39
CA LYS A 697 -17.80 -6.71 -0.72
C LYS A 697 -19.10 -6.43 0.00
N THR A 698 -19.94 -7.45 0.07
CA THR A 698 -21.17 -7.46 0.87
C THR A 698 -21.32 -8.82 1.54
N THR A 699 -22.42 -9.04 2.24
CA THR A 699 -22.69 -10.29 2.95
C THR A 699 -24.08 -10.83 2.62
N VAL A 700 -24.23 -12.15 2.70
CA VAL A 700 -25.53 -12.80 2.60
C VAL A 700 -26.39 -12.47 3.82
N SER A 701 -27.55 -11.87 3.58
CA SER A 701 -28.54 -11.59 4.62
C SER A 701 -29.47 -12.76 4.88
N GLN A 702 -29.84 -13.52 3.85
CA GLN A 702 -30.76 -14.65 3.97
C GLN A 702 -30.59 -15.63 2.81
N VAL A 703 -30.74 -16.92 3.07
CA VAL A 703 -30.81 -17.97 2.03
C VAL A 703 -32.20 -18.60 2.03
N LYS A 704 -32.84 -18.70 0.86
CA LYS A 704 -34.17 -19.31 0.70
C LYS A 704 -34.18 -20.36 -0.40
N LYS A 705 -34.92 -21.44 -0.17
CA LYS A 705 -35.32 -22.37 -1.24
C LYS A 705 -36.48 -21.77 -2.03
N VAL A 706 -36.44 -21.87 -3.34
CA VAL A 706 -37.48 -21.37 -4.24
C VAL A 706 -37.85 -22.48 -5.23
N PRO A 707 -39.14 -22.86 -5.33
CA PRO A 707 -39.59 -23.81 -6.34
C PRO A 707 -39.42 -23.29 -7.77
N ALA A 708 -39.31 -24.19 -8.74
CA ALA A 708 -39.26 -23.87 -10.15
C ALA A 708 -40.44 -22.95 -10.57
N ASN A 709 -40.12 -21.90 -11.32
CA ASN A 709 -41.05 -20.92 -11.89
C ASN A 709 -41.78 -20.03 -10.87
N GLU A 710 -41.47 -20.10 -9.58
CA GLU A 710 -41.93 -19.07 -8.64
C GLU A 710 -41.24 -17.73 -8.93
N SER A 711 -42.02 -16.66 -8.78
CA SER A 711 -41.56 -15.31 -9.08
C SER A 711 -40.82 -14.66 -7.92
N ILE A 712 -39.75 -13.95 -8.21
CA ILE A 712 -38.84 -13.28 -7.26
C ILE A 712 -38.74 -11.78 -7.61
N SER A 713 -38.57 -10.95 -6.58
CA SER A 713 -38.42 -9.49 -6.66
C SER A 713 -39.68 -8.72 -7.10
N TYR A 714 -39.57 -7.39 -7.16
CA TYR A 714 -40.62 -6.49 -7.62
C TYR A 714 -41.07 -6.82 -9.03
N MET A 715 -42.36 -6.59 -9.30
CA MET A 715 -42.99 -6.89 -10.59
C MET A 715 -42.86 -8.35 -11.04
N ARG A 716 -42.51 -9.26 -10.11
CA ARG A 716 -42.35 -10.69 -10.40
C ARG A 716 -41.33 -10.94 -11.52
N SER A 717 -40.28 -10.11 -11.61
CA SER A 717 -39.40 -10.04 -12.78
C SER A 717 -38.35 -11.16 -12.87
N GLY A 718 -38.05 -11.82 -11.76
CA GLY A 718 -37.12 -12.96 -11.72
C GLY A 718 -37.84 -14.28 -11.46
N SER A 719 -37.24 -15.38 -11.88
CA SER A 719 -37.64 -16.74 -11.52
C SER A 719 -36.48 -17.71 -11.73
N LEU A 720 -36.54 -18.88 -11.10
CA LEU A 720 -35.62 -19.99 -11.36
C LEU A 720 -36.32 -21.02 -12.27
N LYS A 721 -35.59 -21.60 -13.23
CA LYS A 721 -36.16 -22.61 -14.16
C LYS A 721 -36.41 -23.97 -13.51
N THR A 722 -35.66 -24.27 -12.45
CA THR A 722 -35.75 -25.50 -11.65
C THR A 722 -35.83 -25.12 -10.18
N ASP A 723 -36.21 -26.08 -9.33
CA ASP A 723 -36.11 -25.90 -7.88
C ASP A 723 -34.67 -25.51 -7.52
N GLY A 724 -34.53 -24.51 -6.67
CA GLY A 724 -33.22 -23.92 -6.42
C GLY A 724 -33.15 -23.13 -5.11
N LYS A 725 -32.07 -22.38 -4.96
CA LYS A 725 -31.81 -21.52 -3.80
C LYS A 725 -31.48 -20.11 -4.27
N ILE A 726 -31.98 -19.12 -3.54
CA ILE A 726 -31.55 -17.73 -3.68
C ILE A 726 -30.85 -17.25 -2.41
N ALA A 727 -29.84 -16.41 -2.57
CA ALA A 727 -29.23 -15.63 -1.50
C ALA A 727 -29.63 -14.17 -1.66
N THR A 728 -30.23 -13.57 -0.64
CA THR A 728 -30.43 -12.13 -0.56
C THR A 728 -29.18 -11.50 0.04
N VAL A 729 -28.58 -10.52 -0.66
CA VAL A 729 -27.37 -9.80 -0.25
C VAL A 729 -27.67 -8.34 0.06
N ARG A 730 -26.87 -7.73 0.93
CA ARG A 730 -27.09 -6.37 1.48
C ARG A 730 -26.54 -5.26 0.60
N ILE A 731 -26.78 -5.36 -0.70
CA ILE A 731 -26.42 -4.31 -1.65
C ILE A 731 -27.57 -4.07 -2.64
N GLY A 732 -27.91 -2.80 -2.83
CA GLY A 732 -28.93 -2.36 -3.77
C GLY A 732 -28.52 -1.12 -4.54
N TYR A 733 -29.49 -0.53 -5.26
CA TYR A 733 -29.20 0.64 -6.10
C TYR A 733 -28.87 1.90 -5.29
N ALA A 734 -29.27 1.99 -4.02
CA ALA A 734 -28.88 3.11 -3.16
C ALA A 734 -27.44 2.96 -2.61
N ASP A 735 -26.82 1.78 -2.74
CA ASP A 735 -25.39 1.56 -2.49
C ASP A 735 -24.52 1.80 -3.73
N GLY A 736 -25.14 1.96 -4.90
CA GLY A 736 -24.46 2.12 -6.19
C GLY A 736 -24.56 0.92 -7.13
N TYR A 737 -25.21 -0.18 -6.71
CA TYR A 737 -25.41 -1.33 -7.60
C TYR A 737 -26.62 -1.11 -8.52
N LEU A 738 -26.36 -0.60 -9.71
CA LEU A 738 -27.37 -0.11 -10.64
C LEU A 738 -28.45 -1.16 -10.99
N ARG A 739 -29.70 -0.70 -11.18
CA ARG A 739 -30.83 -1.57 -11.55
C ARG A 739 -30.61 -2.35 -12.85
N ALA A 740 -29.77 -1.84 -13.74
CA ALA A 740 -29.39 -2.50 -14.98
C ALA A 740 -28.70 -3.87 -14.76
N PHE A 741 -28.11 -4.11 -13.58
CA PHE A 741 -27.55 -5.40 -13.21
C PHE A 741 -28.60 -6.46 -12.82
N GLY A 742 -29.89 -6.11 -12.78
CA GLY A 742 -30.96 -7.05 -12.45
C GLY A 742 -31.18 -8.14 -13.50
N ASN A 743 -32.03 -9.10 -13.17
CA ASN A 743 -32.53 -10.13 -14.07
C ASN A 743 -31.42 -10.95 -14.78
N GLY A 744 -30.32 -11.22 -14.06
CA GLY A 744 -29.25 -12.10 -14.53
C GLY A 744 -28.16 -11.42 -15.36
N VAL A 745 -28.26 -10.10 -15.58
CA VAL A 745 -27.22 -9.32 -16.25
C VAL A 745 -25.97 -9.25 -15.38
N GLY A 746 -26.12 -8.81 -14.14
CA GLY A 746 -25.04 -8.75 -13.16
C GLY A 746 -24.74 -10.10 -12.54
N LYS A 747 -23.49 -10.27 -12.10
CA LYS A 747 -23.00 -11.46 -11.39
C LYS A 747 -22.18 -11.02 -10.18
N MET A 748 -22.07 -11.87 -9.17
CA MET A 748 -21.22 -11.66 -7.99
C MET A 748 -20.51 -12.96 -7.65
N LEU A 749 -19.33 -12.89 -7.02
CA LEU A 749 -18.62 -14.08 -6.54
C LEU A 749 -19.11 -14.46 -5.14
N VAL A 750 -19.54 -15.71 -5.00
CA VAL A 750 -19.88 -16.35 -3.73
C VAL A 750 -19.02 -17.61 -3.62
N ASN A 751 -18.19 -17.71 -2.58
CA ASN A 751 -17.27 -18.84 -2.38
C ASN A 751 -16.45 -19.19 -3.64
N GLY A 752 -15.91 -18.16 -4.31
CA GLY A 752 -15.12 -18.29 -5.53
C GLY A 752 -15.89 -18.58 -6.82
N THR A 753 -17.23 -18.71 -6.74
CA THR A 753 -18.11 -19.02 -7.89
C THR A 753 -18.94 -17.81 -8.30
N LEU A 754 -18.92 -17.45 -9.58
CA LEU A 754 -19.76 -16.38 -10.13
C LEU A 754 -21.21 -16.83 -10.25
N VAL A 755 -22.11 -16.14 -9.54
CA VAL A 755 -23.55 -16.40 -9.55
C VAL A 755 -24.33 -15.18 -10.08
N PRO A 756 -25.36 -15.39 -10.91
CA PRO A 756 -26.13 -14.30 -11.51
C PRO A 756 -27.14 -13.70 -10.53
N THR A 757 -27.50 -12.43 -10.76
CA THR A 757 -28.63 -11.80 -10.07
C THR A 757 -29.96 -12.41 -10.49
N VAL A 758 -30.97 -12.35 -9.61
CA VAL A 758 -32.33 -12.82 -9.89
C VAL A 758 -33.33 -11.72 -9.60
N GLY A 759 -34.13 -11.38 -10.61
CA GLY A 759 -35.12 -10.31 -10.51
C GLY A 759 -34.51 -8.91 -10.45
N ASN A 760 -35.35 -7.92 -10.16
CA ASN A 760 -34.91 -6.53 -10.05
C ASN A 760 -33.98 -6.30 -8.85
N ILE A 761 -32.99 -5.42 -9.02
CA ILE A 761 -32.23 -4.84 -7.91
C ILE A 761 -33.15 -3.91 -7.12
N THR A 762 -33.17 -4.07 -5.80
CA THR A 762 -33.98 -3.25 -4.88
C THR A 762 -33.15 -2.14 -4.25
N MET A 763 -33.74 -1.32 -3.37
CA MET A 763 -33.06 -0.15 -2.81
C MET A 763 -31.80 -0.54 -2.02
N ASP A 764 -31.92 -1.53 -1.15
CA ASP A 764 -30.86 -1.91 -0.20
C ASP A 764 -30.38 -3.36 -0.38
N MET A 765 -31.05 -4.14 -1.23
CA MET A 765 -30.76 -5.57 -1.39
C MET A 765 -30.94 -6.06 -2.83
N CYS A 766 -30.31 -7.18 -3.16
CA CYS A 766 -30.62 -7.95 -4.35
C CYS A 766 -30.51 -9.45 -4.09
N MET A 767 -31.02 -10.24 -5.03
CA MET A 767 -31.03 -11.69 -4.93
C MET A 767 -30.06 -12.29 -5.94
N LEU A 768 -29.37 -13.36 -5.54
CA LEU A 768 -28.44 -14.14 -6.36
C LEU A 768 -28.92 -15.58 -6.46
N ASP A 769 -28.76 -16.21 -7.63
CA ASP A 769 -29.01 -17.64 -7.83
C ASP A 769 -27.83 -18.46 -7.29
N VAL A 770 -28.00 -19.02 -6.10
CA VAL A 770 -26.99 -19.82 -5.41
C VAL A 770 -27.34 -21.31 -5.43
N SER A 771 -28.13 -21.75 -6.42
CA SER A 771 -28.60 -23.14 -6.51
C SER A 771 -27.45 -24.16 -6.57
N ASN A 772 -26.30 -23.76 -7.14
CA ASN A 772 -25.12 -24.60 -7.32
C ASN A 772 -23.97 -24.25 -6.37
N VAL A 773 -24.21 -23.42 -5.36
CA VAL A 773 -23.18 -22.95 -4.42
C VAL A 773 -23.69 -23.13 -3.00
N GLU A 774 -22.93 -23.83 -2.16
CA GLU A 774 -23.22 -23.88 -0.73
C GLU A 774 -22.85 -22.54 -0.09
N VAL A 775 -23.83 -21.91 0.56
CA VAL A 775 -23.72 -20.57 1.14
C VAL A 775 -24.63 -20.46 2.36
N LYS A 776 -24.19 -19.70 3.36
CA LYS A 776 -24.90 -19.43 4.61
C LYS A 776 -25.05 -17.93 4.85
N GLU A 777 -25.94 -17.59 5.77
CA GLU A 777 -26.10 -16.21 6.23
C GLU A 777 -24.80 -15.72 6.86
N GLY A 778 -24.39 -14.50 6.51
CA GLY A 778 -23.11 -13.91 6.92
C GLY A 778 -21.93 -14.21 5.99
N ASP A 779 -22.04 -15.15 5.06
CA ASP A 779 -20.97 -15.42 4.09
C ASP A 779 -20.69 -14.18 3.23
N GLU A 780 -19.41 -13.99 2.90
CA GLU A 780 -18.92 -12.89 2.06
C GLU A 780 -19.36 -13.08 0.60
N VAL A 781 -19.71 -11.96 -0.03
CA VAL A 781 -20.05 -11.89 -1.45
C VAL A 781 -19.29 -10.73 -2.08
N ILE A 782 -18.51 -11.03 -3.13
CA ILE A 782 -17.70 -10.02 -3.82
C ILE A 782 -18.47 -9.52 -5.04
N VAL A 783 -18.68 -8.21 -5.10
CA VAL A 783 -19.40 -7.55 -6.19
C VAL A 783 -18.45 -7.23 -7.36
N PHE A 784 -17.28 -6.70 -7.04
CA PHE A 784 -16.17 -6.55 -7.97
C PHE A 784 -14.84 -6.58 -7.21
N ASN A 785 -13.78 -7.05 -7.87
CA ASN A 785 -12.41 -7.10 -7.38
C ASN A 785 -11.44 -7.26 -8.57
N GLU A 786 -10.21 -7.70 -8.32
CA GLU A 786 -9.22 -8.01 -9.35
C GLU A 786 -9.65 -9.10 -10.34
N ARG A 787 -10.51 -10.04 -9.93
CA ARG A 787 -11.03 -11.12 -10.78
C ARG A 787 -12.28 -10.69 -11.55
N GLN A 788 -13.19 -9.97 -10.91
CA GLN A 788 -14.37 -9.38 -11.54
C GLN A 788 -14.17 -7.87 -11.63
N ARG A 789 -13.50 -7.43 -12.69
CA ARG A 789 -13.06 -6.04 -12.84
C ARG A 789 -14.21 -5.09 -13.18
N ILE A 790 -14.09 -3.83 -12.76
CA ILE A 790 -15.12 -2.80 -12.99
C ILE A 790 -15.36 -2.51 -14.49
N GLU A 791 -14.36 -2.75 -15.35
CA GLU A 791 -14.47 -2.65 -16.80
C GLU A 791 -15.45 -3.70 -17.38
N GLU A 792 -15.51 -4.88 -16.77
CA GLU A 792 -16.46 -5.92 -17.16
C GLU A 792 -17.87 -5.58 -16.71
N LEU A 793 -18.04 -5.10 -15.46
CA LEU A 793 -19.31 -4.60 -14.96
C LEU A 793 -19.84 -3.46 -15.85
N ALA A 794 -18.98 -2.51 -16.21
CA ALA A 794 -19.35 -1.41 -17.08
C ALA A 794 -19.85 -1.91 -18.45
N THR A 795 -19.16 -2.89 -19.03
CA THR A 795 -19.55 -3.51 -20.30
C THR A 795 -20.91 -4.24 -20.20
N GLN A 796 -21.18 -4.93 -19.10
CA GLN A 796 -22.43 -5.70 -18.91
C GLN A 796 -23.69 -4.82 -18.99
N ILE A 797 -23.61 -3.56 -18.55
CA ILE A 797 -24.74 -2.63 -18.51
C ILE A 797 -24.61 -1.47 -19.50
N GLY A 798 -23.59 -1.49 -20.37
CA GLY A 798 -23.38 -0.47 -21.39
C GLY A 798 -22.98 0.91 -20.85
N THR A 799 -22.16 0.95 -19.80
CA THR A 799 -21.59 2.19 -19.23
C THR A 799 -20.05 2.19 -19.26
N ILE A 800 -19.42 3.14 -18.56
CA ILE A 800 -17.98 3.31 -18.40
C ILE A 800 -17.53 3.01 -16.95
N PRO A 801 -16.27 2.59 -16.74
CA PRO A 801 -15.74 2.26 -15.40
C PRO A 801 -15.87 3.40 -14.39
N TYR A 802 -15.79 4.66 -14.85
CA TYR A 802 -16.02 5.83 -14.00
C TYR A 802 -17.36 5.78 -13.28
N GLU A 803 -18.44 5.45 -14.00
CA GLU A 803 -19.78 5.41 -13.41
C GLU A 803 -19.93 4.30 -12.38
N ILE A 804 -19.25 3.16 -12.57
CA ILE A 804 -19.28 2.07 -11.59
C ILE A 804 -18.69 2.53 -10.25
N LEU A 805 -17.56 3.25 -10.28
CA LEU A 805 -16.89 3.75 -9.07
C LEU A 805 -17.64 4.94 -8.45
N THR A 806 -18.03 5.94 -9.26
CA THR A 806 -18.65 7.17 -8.73
C THR A 806 -20.06 6.95 -8.20
N ASN A 807 -20.76 5.91 -8.63
CA ASN A 807 -22.09 5.59 -8.12
C ASN A 807 -22.05 4.91 -6.74
N ILE A 808 -20.88 4.47 -6.26
CA ILE A 808 -20.77 3.87 -4.92
C ILE A 808 -21.05 4.95 -3.89
N SER A 809 -22.19 4.80 -3.22
CA SER A 809 -22.71 5.80 -2.30
C SER A 809 -21.76 6.08 -1.14
N GLN A 810 -21.84 7.27 -0.56
CA GLN A 810 -21.13 7.61 0.68
C GLN A 810 -21.56 6.74 1.87
N ARG A 811 -22.75 6.14 1.81
CA ARG A 811 -23.23 5.18 2.84
C ARG A 811 -22.46 3.86 2.83
N VAL A 812 -21.82 3.50 1.72
CA VAL A 812 -20.95 2.31 1.66
C VAL A 812 -19.67 2.63 2.40
N LYS A 813 -19.31 1.80 3.39
CA LYS A 813 -18.12 2.03 4.21
C LYS A 813 -16.86 1.86 3.36
N ARG A 814 -15.94 2.82 3.44
CA ARG A 814 -14.61 2.72 2.81
C ARG A 814 -13.60 2.21 3.84
N VAL A 815 -12.76 1.27 3.44
CA VAL A 815 -11.68 0.72 4.27
C VAL A 815 -10.39 0.83 3.47
N TYR A 816 -9.43 1.60 3.97
CA TYR A 816 -8.14 1.78 3.32
C TYR A 816 -7.07 0.94 4.00
N PHE A 817 -6.22 0.29 3.22
CA PHE A 817 -5.18 -0.58 3.74
C PHE A 817 -3.93 -0.59 2.87
N TYR A 818 -2.81 -1.00 3.48
CA TYR A 818 -1.55 -1.31 2.82
C TYR A 818 -1.32 -2.82 2.88
N GLU A 819 -0.94 -3.46 1.77
CA GLU A 819 -0.57 -4.89 1.69
C GLU A 819 0.88 -5.24 2.03
#